data_AF-A0AAV9ET02-F1
#
_entry.id   AF-A0AAV9ET02-F1
#
_cell.length_a   1.000
_cell.length_b   1.000
_cell.length_c   1.000
_cell.angle_alpha   90.00
_cell.angle_beta   90.00
_cell.angle_gamma   90.00
#
_symmetry.space_group_name_H-M   'P 1'
#
loop_
_entity.id
_entity.type
_entity.pdbx_description
1 polymer ?
#
loop_
_entity_poly.entity_id
_entity_poly.type
_entity_poly.pdbx_seq_one_letter_code
_entity_poly.pdbx_strand_id
1 'polypeptide(L)'
;MPGIGPEKMGPSDVEDRCEWLRSQLIGADAEFTTPFGKRALTYADHTASGRGLHCIETYITETVLPFYGNTHTDDSYVGHRTTKMAHQATEYVKRCMGGGPDDALLFCGAGTTAAIKRLQEVMGIAVPPTLRDRVLGMLKREERWVVFLGPYEHHSNLLSWRQSLAEVVEIGANDEGLIDFDALRAELGSGKYENRPVLGSFSACSNVTGIHTDVHSLARLLHQHGAFACFDYAASGPYVEIDMRSGDIDGYDAVFLSPHKFVGGPGTPGVLLMSKALYRLSSSLPSTCGGGTVRFVNGFNDKDTLYYDEIEEREDAGTPPIVQKIRASLAFWVKEYVGYELIESREQAYLDIAFDRLLKNPNVRVLGNTAVKRQPIISFLILPGEGDADRQPLHGRFVTKLLNDVFGIQARGGCSCAGPYGHLLLGVDDQLSLKFRSAIEKGYEGLKPGWTRVSFSYYLSREEVEFILDAIEFVAAYGHRFLQLYHFSLRTGKWSFKNGALNKGGLQEYRTSRGGGTDDMLRFYLEDARRIAEALPDYPLRLRFPKDVDSDVVLFERQKGVFFSSFNLDFSSNKLVLQEEEERVFKFKSFGHPGHPSYFDGPFYRNVRDFVEFGHLELSLLGEGLPCCIITPIIPPPPRNNHSGDIEKVVMNDEYAADGVSLTWEDLWVTATAGGKAKHILHGVTGYARPGEVLAIMGPSGCGKSTLLDTLADHYKEFNGEDDWSNNIIKAYVTQDDILMTTLTVREAVYYSAHLQLPDTMTSAEKRFRAETTIKEMGLQDAVNTRIGGWAVKGLSGGQKRRVSICMEILTRPKLLFLDEPTSGLDSAASYHVMSRIVGLAKHDGRTVVASIHQPSSEVFELFHNLCLLSYGKTVYFGPRSFTSEFFACNGFPCPSLTNPSDHYLRTVNKDFEDKDIERGPGANSISVEEAINVLVNAYKSSDTFHDVKHKVAEICKNSRGSMLMFIAAFLTFMAIGGFPSFVEDMKIFQRERLNGHYGVTSFVIGNTLSSIPYLALISIIPGAMAYYLVHLQKSFDHFIYFTLVLFTCMMLVESLMMIVASIVPDFLMGIITGAGIQGVMMLNGGFFRLPHDLPKPVWRYPMFYVAFHRYANQGFYKNEFIGLTFPNSDGTGTITGEEILRDVWQVNLSYSKWVDLAVLLGMVVLYRLLFLFIVKIKESLKTKMRGFMAVPPKQAQSVMELPEQN
;
A
#
# COMPACT_ATOMS: atom_id res chain seq x y z
N MET A 1 20.86 3.35 31.22
CA MET A 1 21.47 3.92 32.44
C MET A 1 22.87 3.32 32.58
N PRO A 2 23.96 4.06 32.31
CA PRO A 2 25.32 3.52 32.44
C PRO A 2 25.94 4.00 33.75
N GLY A 3 25.95 3.14 34.75
CA GLY A 3 26.43 3.44 36.12
C GLY A 3 25.68 2.68 37.23
N ILE A 4 24.57 2.01 36.90
CA ILE A 4 23.93 1.04 37.79
C ILE A 4 24.49 -0.34 37.45
N GLY A 5 25.20 -0.97 38.39
CA GLY A 5 25.64 -2.35 38.25
C GLY A 5 24.46 -3.32 38.06
N PRO A 6 24.66 -4.47 37.39
CA PRO A 6 23.59 -5.42 37.05
C PRO A 6 22.73 -5.86 38.26
N GLU A 7 23.27 -5.79 39.48
CA GLU A 7 22.63 -6.28 40.72
C GLU A 7 21.44 -5.44 41.25
N LYS A 8 21.16 -4.24 40.71
CA LYS A 8 20.22 -3.30 41.35
C LYS A 8 18.78 -3.26 40.79
N MET A 9 18.46 -4.04 39.75
CA MET A 9 17.14 -3.97 39.10
C MET A 9 16.36 -5.29 39.04
N GLY A 10 16.95 -6.40 39.45
CA GLY A 10 16.27 -7.68 39.41
C GLY A 10 16.82 -8.67 40.43
N PRO A 11 16.19 -9.84 40.53
CA PRO A 11 16.53 -10.86 41.52
C PRO A 11 17.97 -11.37 41.35
N SER A 12 18.59 -11.75 42.47
CA SER A 12 19.98 -12.21 42.52
C SER A 12 20.13 -13.64 42.02
N ASP A 13 19.10 -14.47 42.18
CA ASP A 13 19.08 -15.88 41.77
C ASP A 13 18.98 -16.05 40.25
N VAL A 14 19.65 -17.06 39.72
CA VAL A 14 19.88 -17.31 38.30
C VAL A 14 18.58 -17.66 37.57
N GLU A 15 17.72 -18.47 38.19
CA GLU A 15 16.44 -18.90 37.62
C GLU A 15 15.44 -17.72 37.59
N ASP A 16 15.46 -16.91 38.64
CA ASP A 16 14.65 -15.69 38.76
C ASP A 16 15.00 -14.63 37.67
N ARG A 17 16.23 -14.59 37.16
CA ARG A 17 16.62 -13.61 36.10
C ARG A 17 15.93 -13.87 34.77
N CYS A 18 15.84 -15.13 34.36
CA CYS A 18 15.17 -15.51 33.10
C CYS A 18 13.65 -15.34 33.22
N GLU A 19 13.08 -15.62 34.40
CA GLU A 19 11.67 -15.35 34.70
C GLU A 19 11.34 -13.87 34.72
N TRP A 20 12.19 -13.07 35.37
CA TRP A 20 12.08 -11.62 35.33
C TRP A 20 12.15 -11.11 33.89
N LEU A 21 13.11 -11.56 33.09
CA LEU A 21 13.24 -11.15 31.69
C LEU A 21 11.98 -11.49 30.87
N ARG A 22 11.40 -12.68 31.09
CA ARG A 22 10.12 -13.07 30.47
C ARG A 22 8.99 -12.13 30.86
N SER A 23 8.88 -11.75 32.14
CA SER A 23 7.85 -10.81 32.61
C SER A 23 7.95 -9.43 31.95
N GLN A 24 9.14 -9.05 31.46
CA GLN A 24 9.37 -7.77 30.79
C GLN A 24 9.05 -7.80 29.29
N LEU A 25 8.76 -8.97 28.69
CA LEU A 25 8.50 -9.08 27.26
C LEU A 25 7.21 -8.37 26.88
N ILE A 26 7.32 -7.40 25.95
CA ILE A 26 6.16 -6.70 25.42
C ILE A 26 5.36 -7.67 24.53
N GLY A 27 4.08 -7.83 24.86
CA GLY A 27 3.15 -8.70 24.13
C GLY A 27 3.40 -10.19 24.34
N ALA A 28 3.85 -10.60 25.53
CA ALA A 28 3.94 -12.00 25.94
C ALA A 28 2.57 -12.69 25.93
N ASP A 29 1.55 -12.04 26.50
CA ASP A 29 0.17 -12.55 26.54
C ASP A 29 -0.67 -12.16 25.32
N ALA A 30 -0.03 -11.78 24.21
CA ALA A 30 -0.73 -11.35 23.01
C ALA A 30 -1.45 -12.54 22.35
N GLU A 31 -2.72 -12.35 22.01
CA GLU A 31 -3.51 -13.31 21.24
C GLU A 31 -3.88 -12.75 19.88
N PHE A 32 -4.07 -13.64 18.90
CA PHE A 32 -4.61 -13.28 17.60
C PHE A 32 -5.61 -14.33 17.11
N THR A 33 -6.48 -13.92 16.18
CA THR A 33 -7.52 -14.80 15.64
C THR A 33 -7.01 -15.51 14.40
N THR A 34 -7.24 -16.82 14.36
CA THR A 34 -6.92 -17.71 13.23
C THR A 34 -8.21 -18.39 12.74
N PRO A 35 -8.18 -19.08 11.58
CA PRO A 35 -9.30 -19.92 11.15
C PRO A 35 -9.72 -21.00 12.17
N PHE A 36 -8.82 -21.38 13.09
CA PHE A 36 -9.05 -22.38 14.14
C PHE A 36 -9.44 -21.76 15.50
N GLY A 37 -9.68 -20.44 15.54
CA GLY A 37 -10.04 -19.71 16.75
C GLY A 37 -8.91 -18.81 17.26
N LYS A 38 -9.03 -18.32 18.48
CA LYS A 38 -7.98 -17.53 19.12
C LYS A 38 -6.77 -18.39 19.42
N ARG A 39 -5.58 -17.84 19.21
CA ARG A 39 -4.29 -18.47 19.53
C ARG A 39 -3.39 -17.48 20.27
N ALA A 40 -2.67 -17.99 21.25
CA ALA A 40 -1.60 -17.25 21.91
C ALA A 40 -0.41 -17.09 20.94
N LEU A 41 0.26 -15.94 20.97
CA LEU A 41 1.42 -15.67 20.15
C LEU A 41 2.66 -16.32 20.78
N THR A 42 3.01 -17.52 20.33
CA THR A 42 4.25 -18.20 20.70
C THR A 42 5.35 -17.86 19.69
N TYR A 43 6.33 -17.06 20.08
CA TYR A 43 7.35 -16.58 19.13
C TYR A 43 8.55 -17.53 19.04
N ALA A 44 8.90 -17.99 17.82
CA ALA A 44 9.97 -18.95 17.59
C ALA A 44 10.90 -18.55 16.41
N ASP A 45 10.99 -17.26 16.06
CA ASP A 45 11.90 -16.72 15.02
C ASP A 45 12.87 -15.67 15.58
N HIS A 46 13.42 -15.93 16.77
CA HIS A 46 14.38 -15.07 17.47
C HIS A 46 15.67 -14.81 16.67
N THR A 47 16.07 -15.73 15.79
CA THR A 47 17.19 -15.52 14.86
C THR A 47 16.98 -14.31 13.93
N ALA A 48 15.71 -13.97 13.63
CA ALA A 48 15.38 -12.86 12.75
C ALA A 48 15.30 -11.52 13.48
N SER A 49 14.68 -11.50 14.66
CA SER A 49 14.53 -10.29 15.48
C SER A 49 14.31 -10.65 16.94
N GLY A 50 14.84 -9.82 17.83
CA GLY A 50 14.51 -9.87 19.24
C GLY A 50 13.11 -9.29 19.52
N ARG A 51 12.63 -9.48 20.74
CA ARG A 51 11.36 -8.90 21.24
C ARG A 51 11.65 -7.64 22.05
N GLY A 52 10.71 -6.69 22.10
CA GLY A 52 10.84 -5.49 22.94
C GLY A 52 10.67 -5.78 24.44
N LEU A 53 11.24 -4.93 25.29
CA LEU A 53 11.19 -5.06 26.76
C LEU A 53 10.61 -3.81 27.42
N HIS A 54 9.67 -4.00 28.35
CA HIS A 54 9.06 -2.92 29.12
C HIS A 54 10.11 -2.08 29.86
N CYS A 55 11.06 -2.72 30.54
CA CYS A 55 12.11 -2.03 31.28
C CYS A 55 12.96 -1.06 30.40
N ILE A 56 13.20 -1.41 29.13
CA ILE A 56 13.96 -0.56 28.20
C ILE A 56 13.10 0.58 27.69
N GLU A 57 11.85 0.30 27.29
CA GLU A 57 10.95 1.34 26.78
C GLU A 57 10.62 2.36 27.87
N THR A 58 10.29 1.91 29.08
CA THR A 58 10.07 2.78 30.24
C THR A 58 11.30 3.62 30.54
N TYR A 59 12.51 3.05 30.52
CA TYR A 59 13.73 3.81 30.73
C TYR A 59 13.94 4.91 29.68
N ILE A 60 13.70 4.60 28.40
CA ILE A 60 13.81 5.58 27.32
C ILE A 60 12.77 6.70 27.51
N THR A 61 11.51 6.35 27.77
CA THR A 61 10.41 7.31 27.91
C THR A 61 10.53 8.18 29.14
N GLU A 62 10.96 7.65 30.28
CA GLU A 62 10.97 8.37 31.56
C GLU A 62 12.33 9.02 31.88
N THR A 63 13.44 8.46 31.38
CA THR A 63 14.80 8.94 31.74
C THR A 63 15.55 9.62 30.60
N VAL A 64 15.34 9.19 29.35
CA VAL A 64 16.09 9.70 28.18
C VAL A 64 15.34 10.85 27.51
N LEU A 65 14.12 10.59 27.03
CA LEU A 65 13.35 11.57 26.24
C LEU A 65 13.04 12.88 26.96
N PRO A 66 12.74 12.92 28.28
CA PRO A 66 12.42 14.18 28.97
C PRO A 66 13.60 15.15 29.06
N PHE A 67 14.84 14.67 28.93
CA PHE A 67 16.06 15.47 29.02
C PHE A 67 16.86 15.51 27.71
N TYR A 68 16.22 15.12 26.60
CA TYR A 68 16.87 15.03 25.30
C TYR A 68 17.29 16.41 24.79
N GLY A 69 18.56 16.56 24.42
CA GLY A 69 19.13 17.77 23.84
C GLY A 69 20.10 17.45 22.70
N ASN A 70 20.47 18.48 21.93
CA ASN A 70 21.43 18.33 20.83
C ASN A 70 22.85 18.07 21.39
N THR A 71 23.59 17.13 20.82
CA THR A 71 24.87 16.63 21.36
C THR A 71 26.11 17.43 20.93
N HIS A 72 25.93 18.51 20.15
CA HIS A 72 27.03 19.32 19.63
C HIS A 72 27.39 20.54 20.50
N THR A 73 26.69 20.75 21.62
CA THR A 73 26.97 21.84 22.58
C THR A 73 26.88 21.31 24.00
N ASP A 74 28.01 21.29 24.71
CA ASP A 74 28.10 20.80 26.10
C ASP A 74 27.73 21.88 27.13
N ASP A 75 27.50 23.13 26.67
CA ASP A 75 27.28 24.28 27.56
C ASP A 75 25.90 24.28 28.24
N SER A 76 24.93 23.55 27.69
CA SER A 76 23.57 23.48 28.23
C SER A 76 23.34 22.19 29.01
N TYR A 77 22.58 22.24 30.10
CA TYR A 77 22.32 21.07 30.96
C TYR A 77 21.80 19.84 30.18
N VAL A 78 20.85 20.03 29.27
CA VAL A 78 20.25 18.95 28.46
C VAL A 78 21.20 18.44 27.37
N GLY A 79 21.98 19.35 26.76
CA GLY A 79 23.04 18.99 25.80
C GLY A 79 24.11 18.13 26.48
N HIS A 80 24.66 18.60 27.59
CA HIS A 80 25.67 17.89 28.38
C HIS A 80 25.22 16.51 28.82
N ARG A 81 24.00 16.43 29.40
CA ARG A 81 23.45 15.17 29.85
C ARG A 81 23.25 14.18 28.70
N THR A 82 22.77 14.64 27.55
CA THR A 82 22.51 13.79 26.38
C THR A 82 23.82 13.30 25.75
N THR A 83 24.81 14.19 25.57
CA THR A 83 26.14 13.83 25.05
C THR A 83 26.82 12.81 25.96
N LYS A 84 26.80 13.04 27.27
CA LYS A 84 27.34 12.10 28.26
C LYS A 84 26.67 10.72 28.17
N MET A 85 25.35 10.66 28.07
CA MET A 85 24.63 9.38 27.93
C MET A 85 24.98 8.64 26.63
N ALA A 86 25.13 9.36 25.52
CA ALA A 86 25.51 8.77 24.24
C ALA A 86 26.95 8.24 24.25
N HIS A 87 27.90 8.97 24.84
CA HIS A 87 29.30 8.53 24.98
C HIS A 87 29.38 7.32 25.90
N GLN A 88 28.72 7.36 27.05
CA GLN A 88 28.66 6.20 27.96
C GLN A 88 28.03 4.97 27.30
N ALA A 89 27.01 5.14 26.45
CA ALA A 89 26.41 4.04 25.70
C ALA A 89 27.40 3.45 24.68
N THR A 90 28.17 4.29 23.99
CA THR A 90 29.20 3.90 23.02
C THR A 90 30.31 3.11 23.70
N GLU A 91 30.90 3.68 24.77
CA GLU A 91 31.94 3.02 25.58
C GLU A 91 31.47 1.69 26.16
N TYR A 92 30.22 1.63 26.63
CA TYR A 92 29.66 0.41 27.19
C TYR A 92 29.53 -0.70 26.13
N VAL A 93 29.01 -0.39 24.94
CA VAL A 93 28.93 -1.36 23.83
C VAL A 93 30.32 -1.81 23.38
N LYS A 94 31.27 -0.88 23.25
CA LYS A 94 32.65 -1.16 22.87
C LYS A 94 33.32 -2.13 23.84
N ARG A 95 33.18 -1.88 25.15
CA ARG A 95 33.66 -2.76 26.22
C ARG A 95 33.02 -4.16 26.15
N CYS A 96 31.71 -4.24 25.94
CA CYS A 96 30.99 -5.52 25.87
C CYS A 96 31.35 -6.36 24.62
N MET A 97 32.07 -5.78 23.67
CA MET A 97 32.58 -6.46 22.47
C MET A 97 34.10 -6.72 22.53
N GLY A 98 34.75 -6.45 23.67
CA GLY A 98 36.19 -6.59 23.84
C GLY A 98 37.03 -5.55 23.07
N GLY A 99 36.44 -4.41 22.69
CA GLY A 99 37.13 -3.35 21.96
C GLY A 99 38.10 -2.56 22.84
N GLY A 100 39.32 -2.37 22.36
CA GLY A 100 40.39 -1.60 23.00
C GLY A 100 40.52 -0.16 22.49
N PRO A 101 41.57 0.58 22.92
CA PRO A 101 41.85 1.95 22.46
C PRO A 101 42.27 2.03 20.99
N ASP A 102 42.80 0.93 20.43
CA ASP A 102 43.19 0.81 19.02
C ASP A 102 42.02 0.39 18.11
N ASP A 103 40.82 0.33 18.66
CA ASP A 103 39.59 0.02 17.94
C ASP A 103 38.65 1.22 17.89
N ALA A 104 37.78 1.26 16.89
CA ALA A 104 36.75 2.28 16.71
C ALA A 104 35.37 1.61 16.59
N LEU A 105 34.41 2.09 17.40
CA LEU A 105 33.02 1.66 17.37
C LEU A 105 32.17 2.64 16.59
N LEU A 106 31.56 2.17 15.50
CA LEU A 106 30.65 2.95 14.66
C LEU A 106 29.23 2.39 14.76
N PHE A 107 28.28 3.29 14.98
CA PHE A 107 26.86 3.00 14.87
C PHE A 107 26.39 3.36 13.45
N CYS A 108 25.97 2.35 12.70
CA CYS A 108 25.68 2.44 11.29
C CYS A 108 24.16 2.54 11.04
N GLY A 109 23.74 2.40 9.78
CA GLY A 109 22.33 2.29 9.40
C GLY A 109 21.66 0.98 9.84
N ALA A 110 20.72 0.46 9.05
CA ALA A 110 19.95 -0.71 9.43
C ALA A 110 20.76 -2.03 9.38
N GLY A 111 21.01 -2.60 10.56
CA GLY A 111 21.58 -3.94 10.74
C GLY A 111 22.99 -4.13 10.17
N THR A 112 23.40 -5.39 10.09
CA THR A 112 24.75 -5.78 9.66
C THR A 112 25.07 -5.33 8.24
N THR A 113 24.08 -5.29 7.34
CA THR A 113 24.30 -4.79 5.97
C THR A 113 24.90 -3.38 5.97
N ALA A 114 24.39 -2.50 6.83
CA ALA A 114 24.91 -1.15 6.95
C ALA A 114 26.30 -1.09 7.60
N ALA A 115 26.58 -1.98 8.55
CA ALA A 115 27.91 -2.11 9.17
C ALA A 115 28.98 -2.56 8.15
N ILE A 116 28.70 -3.58 7.35
CA ILE A 116 29.62 -4.06 6.30
C ILE A 116 29.78 -2.98 5.22
N LYS A 117 28.69 -2.31 4.84
CA LYS A 117 28.76 -1.20 3.87
C LYS A 117 29.64 -0.06 4.40
N ARG A 118 29.48 0.31 5.67
CA ARG A 118 30.32 1.34 6.30
C ARG A 118 31.79 0.91 6.33
N LEU A 119 32.07 -0.37 6.62
CA LEU A 119 33.43 -0.90 6.54
C LEU A 119 34.03 -0.74 5.12
N GLN A 120 33.27 -1.06 4.07
CA GLN A 120 33.72 -0.85 2.69
C GLN A 120 33.99 0.63 2.37
N GLU A 121 33.19 1.54 2.93
CA GLU A 121 33.35 2.99 2.73
C GLU A 121 34.64 3.49 3.38
N VAL A 122 34.89 3.14 4.65
CA VAL A 122 36.11 3.56 5.37
C VAL A 122 37.39 2.88 4.89
N MET A 123 37.26 1.72 4.22
CA MET A 123 38.35 1.07 3.51
C MET A 123 38.61 1.65 2.12
N GLY A 124 37.69 2.47 1.58
CA GLY A 124 37.81 3.08 0.25
C GLY A 124 37.47 2.15 -0.92
N ILE A 125 36.73 1.06 -0.69
CA ILE A 125 36.37 0.05 -1.71
C ILE A 125 34.87 0.03 -2.07
N ALA A 126 34.10 0.93 -1.46
CA ALA A 126 32.72 1.19 -1.83
C ALA A 126 32.64 2.07 -3.08
N VAL A 127 31.82 1.67 -4.05
CA VAL A 127 31.53 2.45 -5.26
C VAL A 127 30.04 2.36 -5.60
N PRO A 128 29.43 3.41 -6.20
CA PRO A 128 28.10 3.28 -6.78
C PRO A 128 28.06 2.19 -7.87
N PRO A 129 27.01 1.34 -7.94
CA PRO A 129 26.93 0.24 -8.92
C PRO A 129 27.12 0.68 -10.38
N THR A 130 26.63 1.88 -10.73
CA THR A 130 26.75 2.46 -12.07
C THR A 130 28.18 2.77 -12.51
N LEU A 131 29.11 2.93 -11.56
CA LEU A 131 30.52 3.23 -11.83
C LEU A 131 31.44 2.03 -11.60
N ARG A 132 30.92 0.93 -11.05
CA ARG A 132 31.72 -0.20 -10.60
C ARG A 132 32.62 -0.76 -11.70
N ASP A 133 32.06 -1.10 -12.85
CA ASP A 133 32.82 -1.72 -13.94
C ASP A 133 33.85 -0.76 -14.54
N ARG A 134 33.54 0.54 -14.58
CA ARG A 134 34.48 1.58 -15.02
C ARG A 134 35.66 1.73 -14.07
N VAL A 135 35.42 1.73 -12.76
CA VAL A 135 36.49 1.83 -11.74
C VAL A 135 37.31 0.54 -11.70
N LEU A 136 36.68 -0.63 -11.79
CA LEU A 136 37.37 -1.91 -11.88
C LEU A 136 38.30 -1.98 -13.10
N GLY A 137 37.92 -1.39 -14.23
CA GLY A 137 38.79 -1.30 -15.41
C GLY A 137 39.98 -0.34 -15.26
N MET A 138 39.98 0.54 -14.26
CA MET A 138 41.07 1.50 -13.99
C MET A 138 41.99 1.06 -12.85
N LEU A 139 41.50 0.21 -11.94
CA LEU A 139 42.28 -0.28 -10.80
C LEU A 139 43.37 -1.22 -11.25
N LYS A 140 44.58 -1.04 -10.69
CA LYS A 140 45.63 -2.04 -10.83
C LYS A 140 45.29 -3.27 -9.99
N ARG A 141 45.87 -4.41 -10.35
CA ARG A 141 45.62 -5.68 -9.65
C ARG A 141 46.06 -5.60 -8.18
N GLU A 142 47.15 -4.90 -7.91
CA GLU A 142 47.76 -4.72 -6.58
C GLU A 142 46.88 -3.86 -5.66
N GLU A 143 46.09 -2.94 -6.23
CA GLU A 143 45.18 -2.04 -5.50
C GLU A 143 43.85 -2.72 -5.15
N ARG A 144 43.56 -3.86 -5.79
CA ARG A 144 42.28 -4.55 -5.64
C ARG A 144 42.30 -5.54 -4.48
N TRP A 145 41.54 -5.23 -3.44
CA TRP A 145 41.30 -6.08 -2.28
C TRP A 145 40.79 -7.48 -2.66
N VAL A 146 41.20 -8.48 -1.89
CA VAL A 146 40.71 -9.85 -1.97
C VAL A 146 39.91 -10.15 -0.71
N VAL A 147 38.68 -10.63 -0.86
CA VAL A 147 37.79 -10.96 0.25
C VAL A 147 37.42 -12.44 0.20
N PHE A 148 37.83 -13.19 1.21
CA PHE A 148 37.47 -14.59 1.40
C PHE A 148 36.16 -14.70 2.18
N LEU A 149 35.24 -15.55 1.71
CA LEU A 149 33.92 -15.79 2.31
C LEU A 149 33.69 -17.27 2.56
N GLY A 150 32.89 -17.62 3.56
CA GLY A 150 32.52 -19.00 3.87
C GLY A 150 31.36 -19.57 3.04
N PRO A 151 30.98 -20.84 3.28
CA PRO A 151 29.93 -21.53 2.53
C PRO A 151 28.51 -21.20 3.01
N TYR A 152 28.36 -20.66 4.22
CA TYR A 152 27.06 -20.34 4.84
C TYR A 152 26.89 -18.86 5.18
N GLU A 153 27.46 -17.99 4.33
CA GLU A 153 27.36 -16.55 4.54
C GLU A 153 25.94 -16.01 4.37
N HIS A 154 25.60 -15.09 5.27
CA HIS A 154 24.39 -14.30 5.16
C HIS A 154 24.44 -13.40 3.91
N HIS A 155 23.30 -13.13 3.27
CA HIS A 155 23.24 -12.24 2.10
C HIS A 155 23.81 -10.85 2.34
N SER A 156 23.70 -10.32 3.57
CA SER A 156 24.36 -9.06 3.96
C SER A 156 25.88 -9.12 3.82
N ASN A 157 26.48 -10.29 4.03
CA ASN A 157 27.91 -10.49 3.87
C ASN A 157 28.24 -10.80 2.41
N LEU A 158 27.67 -11.87 1.85
CA LEU A 158 27.97 -12.34 0.50
C LEU A 158 27.71 -11.30 -0.61
N LEU A 159 26.49 -10.78 -0.70
CA LEU A 159 26.12 -9.88 -1.79
C LEU A 159 26.81 -8.53 -1.67
N SER A 160 26.99 -8.04 -0.44
CA SER A 160 27.65 -6.76 -0.18
C SER A 160 29.09 -6.78 -0.70
N TRP A 161 29.86 -7.83 -0.42
CA TRP A 161 31.22 -7.96 -0.94
C TRP A 161 31.26 -8.19 -2.46
N ARG A 162 30.35 -8.99 -3.03
CA ARG A 162 30.27 -9.21 -4.49
C ARG A 162 30.03 -7.90 -5.26
N GLN A 163 29.27 -6.97 -4.67
CA GLN A 163 28.96 -5.65 -5.27
C GLN A 163 30.01 -4.57 -4.95
N SER A 164 31.03 -4.88 -4.15
CA SER A 164 32.16 -3.97 -3.90
C SER A 164 33.20 -3.99 -5.04
N LEU A 165 34.28 -3.21 -4.88
CA LEU A 165 35.45 -3.26 -5.77
C LEU A 165 36.38 -4.47 -5.50
N ALA A 166 36.13 -5.24 -4.44
CA ALA A 166 36.96 -6.40 -4.10
C ALA A 166 36.82 -7.55 -5.13
N GLU A 167 37.82 -8.42 -5.15
CA GLU A 167 37.72 -9.76 -5.70
C GLU A 167 37.22 -10.69 -4.61
N VAL A 168 36.07 -11.33 -4.81
CA VAL A 168 35.47 -12.24 -3.83
C VAL A 168 35.87 -13.68 -4.15
N VAL A 169 36.34 -14.40 -3.14
CA VAL A 169 36.70 -15.81 -3.22
C VAL A 169 35.87 -16.58 -2.19
N GLU A 170 35.03 -17.49 -2.66
CA GLU A 170 34.15 -18.28 -1.79
C GLU A 170 34.81 -19.62 -1.48
N ILE A 171 35.01 -19.90 -0.19
CA ILE A 171 35.52 -21.17 0.31
C ILE A 171 34.33 -22.10 0.58
N GLY A 172 34.40 -23.30 0.01
CA GLY A 172 33.37 -24.32 0.14
C GLY A 172 33.26 -24.90 1.56
N ALA A 173 32.25 -25.76 1.74
CA ALA A 173 32.14 -26.58 2.92
C ALA A 173 32.90 -27.90 2.73
N ASN A 174 33.49 -28.43 3.79
CA ASN A 174 34.05 -29.78 3.82
C ASN A 174 32.93 -30.85 3.88
N ASP A 175 33.31 -32.14 3.91
CA ASP A 175 32.36 -33.26 3.98
C ASP A 175 31.47 -33.23 5.25
N GLU A 176 31.90 -32.53 6.30
CA GLU A 176 31.14 -32.33 7.54
C GLU A 176 30.21 -31.10 7.49
N GLY A 177 30.18 -30.36 6.38
CA GLY A 177 29.37 -29.15 6.23
C GLY A 177 29.92 -27.92 6.98
N LEU A 178 31.18 -27.97 7.43
CA LEU A 178 31.92 -26.87 8.05
C LEU A 178 32.78 -26.14 7.00
N ILE A 179 33.31 -24.96 7.32
CA ILE A 179 34.28 -24.27 6.44
C ILE A 179 35.47 -25.19 6.16
N ASP A 180 35.87 -25.31 4.90
CA ASP A 180 37.07 -26.06 4.52
C ASP A 180 38.35 -25.25 4.80
N PHE A 181 38.95 -25.49 5.97
CA PHE A 181 40.19 -24.84 6.41
C PHE A 181 41.39 -25.17 5.51
N ASP A 182 41.42 -26.37 4.92
CA ASP A 182 42.54 -26.78 4.07
C ASP A 182 42.45 -26.12 2.69
N ALA A 183 41.24 -25.99 2.14
CA ALA A 183 41.00 -25.20 0.93
C ALA A 183 41.35 -23.73 1.15
N LEU A 184 40.94 -23.13 2.28
CA LEU A 184 41.32 -21.76 2.61
C LEU A 184 42.84 -21.59 2.75
N ARG A 185 43.52 -22.52 3.43
CA ARG A 185 44.98 -22.51 3.57
C ARG A 185 45.68 -22.60 2.21
N ALA A 186 45.19 -23.47 1.32
CA ALA A 186 45.73 -23.64 -0.02
C ALA A 186 45.57 -22.35 -0.86
N GLU A 187 44.39 -21.71 -0.82
CA GLU A 187 44.14 -20.47 -1.55
C GLU A 187 44.99 -19.30 -1.02
N LEU A 188 45.11 -19.15 0.31
CA LEU A 188 45.97 -18.14 0.93
C LEU A 188 47.46 -18.36 0.58
N GLY A 189 47.90 -19.61 0.49
CA GLY A 189 49.28 -19.99 0.15
C GLY A 189 49.60 -20.06 -1.35
N SER A 190 48.63 -19.79 -2.23
CA SER A 190 48.77 -19.99 -3.69
C SER A 190 49.70 -19.01 -4.41
N GLY A 191 50.16 -17.95 -3.73
CA GLY A 191 50.94 -16.85 -4.33
C GLY A 191 50.13 -15.93 -5.27
N LYS A 192 48.88 -16.29 -5.63
CA LYS A 192 48.01 -15.53 -6.55
C LYS A 192 47.68 -14.12 -6.06
N TYR A 193 47.76 -13.92 -4.75
CA TYR A 193 47.33 -12.72 -4.03
C TYR A 193 48.50 -11.95 -3.41
N GLU A 194 49.75 -12.29 -3.74
CA GLU A 194 50.92 -11.54 -3.26
C GLU A 194 50.83 -10.05 -3.62
N ASN A 195 51.28 -9.21 -2.69
CA ASN A 195 51.27 -7.74 -2.80
C ASN A 195 49.87 -7.11 -2.93
N ARG A 196 48.80 -7.84 -2.60
CA ARG A 196 47.43 -7.32 -2.53
C ARG A 196 46.94 -7.30 -1.09
N PRO A 197 46.05 -6.37 -0.72
CA PRO A 197 45.41 -6.39 0.59
C PRO A 197 44.34 -7.50 0.64
N VAL A 198 44.38 -8.31 1.69
CA VAL A 198 43.53 -9.50 1.86
C VAL A 198 42.72 -9.41 3.14
N LEU A 199 41.46 -9.83 3.08
CA LEU A 199 40.52 -9.86 4.19
C LEU A 199 39.69 -11.14 4.14
N GLY A 200 39.48 -11.79 5.28
CA GLY A 200 38.47 -12.83 5.46
C GLY A 200 37.23 -12.23 6.11
N SER A 201 36.04 -12.49 5.55
CA SER A 201 34.77 -12.01 6.10
C SER A 201 33.81 -13.19 6.28
N PHE A 202 33.75 -13.73 7.49
CA PHE A 202 33.06 -15.00 7.75
C PHE A 202 31.93 -14.85 8.76
N SER A 203 30.87 -15.64 8.61
CA SER A 203 29.82 -15.69 9.63
C SER A 203 30.29 -16.45 10.86
N ALA A 204 30.19 -15.84 12.04
CA ALA A 204 30.53 -16.50 13.31
C ALA A 204 29.57 -17.65 13.64
N CYS A 205 28.32 -17.54 13.17
CA CYS A 205 27.31 -18.58 13.28
C CYS A 205 26.38 -18.55 12.05
N SER A 206 26.01 -19.72 11.55
CA SER A 206 25.04 -19.84 10.46
C SER A 206 23.65 -19.36 10.89
N ASN A 207 23.12 -18.33 10.22
CA ASN A 207 21.73 -17.89 10.39
C ASN A 207 20.69 -18.97 9.97
N VAL A 208 21.11 -20.05 9.31
CA VAL A 208 20.22 -21.12 8.85
C VAL A 208 20.24 -22.31 9.80
N THR A 209 21.41 -22.84 10.10
CA THR A 209 21.58 -24.11 10.84
C THR A 209 22.09 -23.91 12.28
N GLY A 210 22.46 -22.68 12.64
CA GLY A 210 23.05 -22.36 13.94
C GLY A 210 24.50 -22.81 14.10
N ILE A 211 25.11 -23.48 13.12
CA ILE A 211 26.47 -24.03 13.23
C ILE A 211 27.46 -22.91 13.56
N HIS A 212 28.28 -23.14 14.59
CA HIS A 212 29.34 -22.23 14.98
C HIS A 212 30.57 -22.38 14.06
N THR A 213 31.16 -21.25 13.72
CA THR A 213 32.49 -21.18 13.12
C THR A 213 33.54 -21.10 14.23
N ASP A 214 34.64 -21.84 14.12
CA ASP A 214 35.82 -21.63 14.97
C ASP A 214 36.54 -20.35 14.54
N VAL A 215 36.02 -19.22 15.01
CA VAL A 215 36.46 -17.87 14.66
C VAL A 215 37.92 -17.61 15.06
N HIS A 216 38.40 -18.16 16.17
CA HIS A 216 39.78 -17.95 16.63
C HIS A 216 40.79 -18.72 15.78
N SER A 217 40.50 -19.98 15.45
CA SER A 217 41.36 -20.74 14.53
C SER A 217 41.37 -20.12 13.13
N LEU A 218 40.23 -19.59 12.68
CA LEU A 218 40.13 -18.92 11.38
C LEU A 218 40.90 -17.60 11.35
N ALA A 219 40.78 -16.77 12.40
CA ALA A 219 41.57 -15.55 12.57
C ALA A 219 43.07 -15.85 12.55
N ARG A 220 43.49 -16.87 13.31
CA ARG A 220 44.90 -17.33 13.32
C ARG A 220 45.41 -17.71 11.94
N LEU A 221 44.61 -18.43 11.17
CA LEU A 221 44.97 -18.83 9.81
C LEU A 221 45.10 -17.62 8.85
N LEU A 222 44.17 -16.66 8.94
CA LEU A 222 44.18 -15.44 8.14
C LEU A 222 45.42 -14.57 8.48
N HIS A 223 45.66 -14.31 9.75
CA HIS A 223 46.77 -13.48 10.20
C HIS A 223 48.14 -14.11 9.90
N GLN A 224 48.28 -15.43 9.94
CA GLN A 224 49.50 -16.14 9.52
C GLN A 224 49.89 -15.85 8.06
N HIS A 225 48.92 -15.47 7.22
CA HIS A 225 49.12 -15.09 5.82
C HIS A 225 48.99 -13.58 5.58
N GLY A 226 49.00 -12.77 6.65
CA GLY A 226 48.90 -11.31 6.55
C GLY A 226 47.54 -10.77 6.12
N ALA A 227 46.48 -11.57 6.24
CA ALA A 227 45.11 -11.18 5.92
C ALA A 227 44.36 -10.71 7.18
N PHE A 228 43.45 -9.74 7.03
CA PHE A 228 42.58 -9.28 8.11
C PHE A 228 41.43 -10.27 8.39
N ALA A 229 41.01 -10.42 9.65
CA ALA A 229 39.94 -11.29 10.08
C ALA A 229 38.68 -10.50 10.50
N CYS A 230 37.59 -10.63 9.75
CA CYS A 230 36.33 -9.94 10.01
C CYS A 230 35.17 -10.93 10.17
N PHE A 231 34.28 -10.69 11.14
CA PHE A 231 33.24 -11.64 11.50
C PHE A 231 31.82 -11.06 11.57
N ASP A 232 30.86 -11.78 10.98
CA ASP A 232 29.42 -11.54 11.12
C ASP A 232 28.87 -12.19 12.38
N TYR A 233 28.51 -11.37 13.36
CA TYR A 233 27.82 -11.79 14.59
C TYR A 233 26.31 -11.51 14.54
N ALA A 234 25.71 -11.31 13.36
CA ALA A 234 24.28 -11.10 13.25
C ALA A 234 23.44 -12.25 13.82
N ALA A 235 23.85 -13.52 13.66
CA ALA A 235 23.11 -14.66 14.22
C ALA A 235 23.37 -14.81 15.72
N SER A 236 24.66 -14.81 16.08
CA SER A 236 25.13 -15.24 17.39
C SER A 236 25.32 -14.14 18.42
N GLY A 237 25.43 -12.88 17.98
CA GLY A 237 25.70 -11.72 18.83
C GLY A 237 24.82 -11.61 20.07
N PRO A 238 23.51 -11.92 20.05
CA PRO A 238 22.68 -11.90 21.24
C PRO A 238 23.08 -12.91 22.33
N TYR A 239 23.85 -13.95 21.98
CA TYR A 239 23.97 -15.17 22.78
C TYR A 239 25.40 -15.46 23.23
N VAL A 240 26.39 -15.27 22.35
CA VAL A 240 27.79 -15.64 22.61
C VAL A 240 28.62 -14.45 23.06
N GLU A 241 29.70 -14.69 23.80
CA GLU A 241 30.69 -13.65 24.07
C GLU A 241 31.34 -13.14 22.78
N ILE A 242 31.52 -11.83 22.68
CA ILE A 242 32.21 -11.18 21.56
C ILE A 242 33.45 -10.54 22.17
N ASP A 243 34.62 -10.98 21.71
CA ASP A 243 35.89 -10.53 22.23
C ASP A 243 36.84 -10.22 21.07
N MET A 244 37.03 -8.93 20.78
CA MET A 244 37.73 -8.46 19.60
C MET A 244 39.24 -8.74 19.64
N ARG A 245 39.94 -8.46 20.75
CA ARG A 245 41.40 -8.68 20.91
C ARG A 245 42.25 -8.27 19.69
N SER A 246 41.95 -7.09 19.13
CA SER A 246 42.61 -6.53 17.95
C SER A 246 44.13 -6.53 18.10
N GLY A 247 44.85 -7.05 17.10
CA GLY A 247 46.31 -7.20 17.09
C GLY A 247 46.85 -8.53 17.62
N ASP A 248 46.03 -9.33 18.33
CA ASP A 248 46.39 -10.71 18.69
C ASP A 248 46.31 -11.65 17.48
N ILE A 249 47.14 -12.70 17.46
CA ILE A 249 47.16 -13.65 16.33
C ILE A 249 45.81 -14.34 16.11
N ASP A 250 45.02 -14.55 17.16
CA ASP A 250 43.67 -15.13 17.10
C ASP A 250 42.55 -14.13 17.47
N GLY A 251 42.88 -12.83 17.45
CA GLY A 251 41.93 -11.73 17.57
C GLY A 251 41.25 -11.38 16.24
N TYR A 252 40.41 -10.37 16.25
CA TYR A 252 39.59 -9.93 15.12
C TYR A 252 39.96 -8.50 14.74
N ASP A 253 39.86 -8.18 13.45
CA ASP A 253 40.04 -6.82 12.95
C ASP A 253 38.73 -6.09 12.73
N ALA A 254 37.63 -6.80 12.53
CA ALA A 254 36.30 -6.19 12.55
C ALA A 254 35.21 -7.17 12.99
N VAL A 255 34.25 -6.65 13.76
CA VAL A 255 33.03 -7.34 14.13
C VAL A 255 31.85 -6.47 13.72
N PHE A 256 30.93 -7.07 12.96
CA PHE A 256 29.69 -6.42 12.59
C PHE A 256 28.49 -7.20 13.09
N LEU A 257 27.50 -6.49 13.64
CA LEU A 257 26.33 -7.10 14.26
C LEU A 257 25.04 -6.31 14.05
N SER A 258 23.94 -6.97 14.40
CA SER A 258 22.57 -6.47 14.31
C SER A 258 21.91 -6.47 15.68
N PRO A 259 22.08 -5.40 16.49
CA PRO A 259 21.51 -5.34 17.83
C PRO A 259 19.98 -5.49 17.88
N HIS A 260 19.24 -5.28 16.77
CA HIS A 260 17.80 -5.52 16.72
C HIS A 260 17.41 -7.00 16.92
N LYS A 261 18.36 -7.92 16.82
CA LYS A 261 18.18 -9.34 17.14
C LYS A 261 18.36 -9.66 18.62
N PHE A 262 18.89 -8.73 19.40
CA PHE A 262 18.98 -8.86 20.85
C PHE A 262 17.59 -8.64 21.45
N VAL A 263 17.29 -9.34 22.55
CA VAL A 263 16.10 -9.03 23.34
C VAL A 263 16.20 -7.59 23.86
N GLY A 264 15.15 -6.81 23.67
CA GLY A 264 15.14 -5.36 23.93
C GLY A 264 15.76 -4.50 22.81
N GLY A 265 16.34 -5.13 21.79
CA GLY A 265 17.04 -4.48 20.69
C GLY A 265 16.21 -3.90 19.53
N PRO A 266 14.93 -4.23 19.27
CA PRO A 266 14.19 -3.64 18.15
C PRO A 266 14.26 -2.11 18.11
N GLY A 267 14.60 -1.54 16.95
CA GLY A 267 14.80 -0.10 16.75
C GLY A 267 16.25 0.41 16.97
N THR A 268 17.22 -0.49 17.13
CA THR A 268 18.65 -0.17 17.24
C THR A 268 19.35 -0.09 15.87
N PRO A 269 20.50 0.60 15.78
CA PRO A 269 21.29 0.67 14.56
C PRO A 269 22.20 -0.56 14.44
N GLY A 270 22.67 -0.87 13.23
CA GLY A 270 23.77 -1.81 13.04
C GLY A 270 25.04 -1.29 13.70
N VAL A 271 25.91 -2.19 14.17
CA VAL A 271 27.14 -1.82 14.87
C VAL A 271 28.33 -2.43 14.16
N LEU A 272 29.36 -1.62 13.94
CA LEU A 272 30.67 -2.01 13.44
C LEU A 272 31.71 -1.65 14.50
N LEU A 273 32.38 -2.65 15.07
CA LEU A 273 33.62 -2.44 15.80
C LEU A 273 34.77 -2.85 14.88
N MET A 274 35.75 -1.98 14.66
CA MET A 274 36.85 -2.25 13.74
C MET A 274 38.19 -1.76 14.31
N SER A 275 39.27 -2.46 13.96
CA SER A 275 40.63 -2.03 14.19
C SER A 275 40.89 -0.75 13.41
N LYS A 276 41.58 0.21 14.03
CA LYS A 276 42.00 1.46 13.37
C LYS A 276 42.88 1.18 12.14
N ALA A 277 43.53 0.01 12.04
CA ALA A 277 44.31 -0.42 10.89
C ALA A 277 43.49 -0.59 9.58
N LEU A 278 42.18 -0.85 9.69
CA LEU A 278 41.27 -0.96 8.55
C LEU A 278 40.79 0.41 8.04
N TYR A 279 40.95 1.48 8.84
CA TYR A 279 40.52 2.83 8.47
C TYR A 279 41.51 3.49 7.51
N ARG A 280 41.15 3.59 6.23
CA ARG A 280 42.02 4.13 5.16
C ARG A 280 41.76 5.60 4.82
N LEU A 281 40.79 6.23 5.48
CA LEU A 281 40.38 7.62 5.22
C LEU A 281 41.04 8.65 6.17
N SER A 282 42.07 8.28 6.94
CA SER A 282 42.71 9.16 7.93
C SER A 282 43.33 10.42 7.32
N SER A 283 43.92 10.31 6.12
CA SER A 283 44.49 11.44 5.38
C SER A 283 43.56 12.04 4.32
N SER A 284 42.30 11.58 4.26
CA SER A 284 41.30 12.03 3.28
C SER A 284 40.04 12.53 3.97
N LEU A 285 39.02 12.86 3.19
CA LEU A 285 37.69 13.19 3.73
C LEU A 285 37.11 11.95 4.46
N PRO A 286 36.31 12.14 5.54
CA PRO A 286 35.56 11.05 6.16
C PRO A 286 34.59 10.41 5.15
N SER A 287 34.08 9.21 5.46
CA SER A 287 33.16 8.52 4.54
C SER A 287 31.89 9.32 4.29
N THR A 288 31.43 10.06 5.30
CA THR A 288 30.28 10.95 5.26
C THR A 288 30.66 12.29 5.87
N CYS A 289 30.75 13.35 5.06
CA CYS A 289 30.97 14.72 5.56
C CYS A 289 29.66 15.34 6.04
N GLY A 290 29.63 15.90 7.25
CA GLY A 290 28.47 16.62 7.79
C GLY A 290 28.76 17.44 9.04
N GLY A 291 27.76 18.16 9.55
CA GLY A 291 27.86 18.84 10.86
C GLY A 291 28.23 17.83 11.95
N GLY A 292 29.04 18.22 12.93
CA GLY A 292 29.54 17.29 13.96
C GLY A 292 30.84 16.55 13.60
N THR A 293 31.19 16.41 12.31
CA THR A 293 32.47 15.78 11.87
C THR A 293 33.63 16.77 11.73
N VAL A 294 33.33 18.07 11.77
CA VAL A 294 34.25 19.17 11.49
C VAL A 294 34.61 19.93 12.77
N ARG A 295 35.89 20.26 12.91
CA ARG A 295 36.41 21.20 13.91
C ARG A 295 36.34 22.64 13.42
N PHE A 296 36.58 22.84 12.12
CA PHE A 296 36.55 24.16 11.48
C PHE A 296 36.17 24.02 10.01
N VAL A 297 35.32 24.91 9.51
CA VAL A 297 34.93 24.97 8.10
C VAL A 297 35.32 26.34 7.55
N ASN A 298 36.13 26.34 6.50
CA ASN A 298 36.46 27.57 5.78
C ASN A 298 35.39 27.86 4.71
N GLY A 299 34.99 29.12 4.53
CA GLY A 299 34.05 29.54 3.49
C GLY A 299 34.68 29.79 2.11
N PHE A 300 36.01 29.76 1.98
CA PHE A 300 36.72 30.12 0.75
C PHE A 300 37.36 28.94 0.01
N ASN A 301 37.77 27.89 0.71
CA ASN A 301 38.45 26.74 0.13
C ASN A 301 38.19 25.48 0.97
N ASP A 302 37.66 24.45 0.32
CA ASP A 302 37.32 23.17 0.97
C ASP A 302 38.53 22.47 1.58
N LYS A 303 39.74 22.71 1.03
CA LYS A 303 40.99 22.13 1.54
C LYS A 303 41.39 22.63 2.93
N ASP A 304 40.84 23.76 3.37
CA ASP A 304 41.11 24.36 4.68
C ASP A 304 40.09 23.91 5.75
N THR A 305 39.16 23.02 5.40
CA THR A 305 38.21 22.41 6.35
C THR A 305 38.94 21.38 7.20
N LEU A 306 38.92 21.58 8.52
CA LEU A 306 39.52 20.67 9.50
C LEU A 306 38.46 19.72 10.06
N TYR A 307 38.71 18.43 9.95
CA TYR A 307 37.86 17.36 10.51
C TYR A 307 38.39 16.89 11.86
N TYR A 308 37.55 16.25 12.67
CA TYR A 308 38.01 15.58 13.89
C TYR A 308 38.98 14.44 13.56
N ASP A 309 39.96 14.22 14.43
CA ASP A 309 40.98 13.18 14.26
C ASP A 309 40.49 11.82 14.79
N GLU A 310 39.66 11.81 15.84
CA GLU A 310 39.09 10.58 16.41
C GLU A 310 38.06 9.99 15.45
N ILE A 311 38.23 8.72 15.07
CA ILE A 311 37.43 8.05 14.02
C ILE A 311 35.95 8.00 14.38
N GLU A 312 35.62 7.75 15.65
CA GLU A 312 34.24 7.64 16.11
C GLU A 312 33.47 8.97 15.96
N GLU A 313 34.09 10.11 16.31
CA GLU A 313 33.49 11.44 16.10
C GLU A 313 33.52 11.85 14.62
N ARG A 314 34.59 11.49 13.91
CA ARG A 314 34.82 11.81 12.50
C ARG A 314 33.79 11.15 11.58
N GLU A 315 33.28 9.99 11.93
CA GLU A 315 32.33 9.20 11.13
C GLU A 315 30.87 9.33 11.59
N ASP A 316 30.61 10.06 12.67
CA ASP A 316 29.29 10.29 13.27
C ASP A 316 28.68 11.62 12.80
N ALA A 317 28.44 11.70 11.49
CA ALA A 317 27.96 12.90 10.83
C ALA A 317 26.50 13.25 11.12
N GLY A 318 26.22 14.54 11.25
CA GLY A 318 24.91 15.07 11.60
C GLY A 318 24.61 14.91 13.09
N THR A 319 23.33 14.87 13.45
CA THR A 319 22.92 14.47 14.80
C THR A 319 23.00 12.94 14.89
N PRO A 320 23.84 12.38 15.79
CA PRO A 320 23.97 10.95 15.94
C PRO A 320 22.64 10.27 16.30
N PRO A 321 22.50 8.95 16.05
CA PRO A 321 21.31 8.20 16.42
C PRO A 321 21.24 7.94 17.95
N ILE A 322 21.17 9.00 18.78
CA ILE A 322 21.40 8.97 20.24
C ILE A 322 20.50 7.97 20.97
N VAL A 323 19.17 8.04 20.77
CA VAL A 323 18.23 7.12 21.41
C VAL A 323 18.50 5.68 20.98
N GLN A 324 18.90 5.48 19.72
CA GLN A 324 19.21 4.15 19.19
C GLN A 324 20.54 3.62 19.77
N LYS A 325 21.56 4.46 19.98
CA LYS A 325 22.80 4.10 20.69
C LYS A 325 22.52 3.68 22.13
N ILE A 326 21.70 4.46 22.84
CA ILE A 326 21.29 4.15 24.22
C ILE A 326 20.48 2.84 24.27
N ARG A 327 19.57 2.62 23.31
CA ARG A 327 18.82 1.37 23.22
C ARG A 327 19.74 0.17 22.96
N ALA A 328 20.73 0.33 22.08
CA ALA A 328 21.71 -0.71 21.80
C ALA A 328 22.50 -1.07 23.07
N SER A 329 22.99 -0.08 23.81
CA SER A 329 23.70 -0.34 25.07
C SER A 329 22.83 -1.03 26.12
N LEU A 330 21.54 -0.68 26.20
CA LEU A 330 20.59 -1.37 27.09
C LEU A 330 20.33 -2.83 26.66
N ALA A 331 20.28 -3.12 25.37
CA ALA A 331 20.16 -4.50 24.87
C ALA A 331 21.40 -5.34 25.20
N PHE A 332 22.60 -4.76 25.08
CA PHE A 332 23.85 -5.38 25.55
C PHE A 332 23.85 -5.59 27.08
N TRP A 333 23.27 -4.65 27.83
CA TRP A 333 23.14 -4.77 29.28
C TRP A 333 22.26 -5.93 29.70
N VAL A 334 21.14 -6.16 29.01
CA VAL A 334 20.28 -7.32 29.30
C VAL A 334 21.04 -8.63 29.12
N LYS A 335 21.87 -8.73 28.07
CA LYS A 335 22.73 -9.89 27.84
C LYS A 335 23.77 -10.08 28.94
N GLU A 336 24.47 -9.01 29.34
CA GLU A 336 25.45 -9.05 30.44
C GLU A 336 24.78 -9.40 31.79
N TYR A 337 23.57 -8.89 32.04
CA TYR A 337 22.79 -9.15 33.26
C TYR A 337 22.41 -10.63 33.42
N VAL A 338 22.01 -11.28 32.33
CA VAL A 338 21.67 -12.72 32.31
C VAL A 338 22.94 -13.56 32.46
N GLY A 339 24.02 -13.17 31.76
CA GLY A 339 25.32 -13.85 31.79
C GLY A 339 25.49 -14.90 30.70
N TYR A 340 26.69 -14.97 30.11
CA TYR A 340 27.00 -15.82 28.96
C TYR A 340 26.90 -17.32 29.27
N GLU A 341 27.42 -17.75 30.43
CA GLU A 341 27.39 -19.17 30.85
C GLU A 341 25.96 -19.69 31.03
N LEU A 342 25.06 -18.84 31.57
CA LEU A 342 23.66 -19.20 31.73
C LEU A 342 22.95 -19.31 30.37
N ILE A 343 23.22 -18.36 29.46
CA ILE A 343 22.67 -18.41 28.11
C ILE A 343 23.10 -19.70 27.42
N GLU A 344 24.40 -20.00 27.42
CA GLU A 344 24.97 -21.18 26.78
C GLU A 344 24.38 -22.49 27.36
N SER A 345 24.33 -22.61 28.68
CA SER A 345 23.80 -23.83 29.33
C SER A 345 22.32 -24.07 29.03
N ARG A 346 21.47 -23.02 29.03
CA ARG A 346 20.05 -23.16 28.68
C ARG A 346 19.84 -23.46 27.20
N GLU A 347 20.59 -22.79 26.31
CA GLU A 347 20.49 -23.05 24.88
C GLU A 347 20.91 -24.48 24.53
N GLN A 348 21.99 -24.99 25.16
CA GLN A 348 22.41 -26.37 25.00
C GLN A 348 21.33 -27.35 25.49
N ALA A 349 20.73 -27.08 26.65
CA ALA A 349 19.66 -27.92 27.18
C ALA A 349 18.45 -27.98 26.23
N TYR A 350 18.02 -26.85 25.65
CA TYR A 350 16.93 -26.83 24.66
C TYR A 350 17.32 -27.54 23.35
N LEU A 351 18.58 -27.44 22.94
CA LEU A 351 19.08 -28.13 21.77
C LEU A 351 19.05 -29.65 21.96
N ASP A 352 19.52 -30.13 23.11
CA ASP A 352 19.57 -31.55 23.44
C ASP A 352 18.17 -32.17 23.44
N ILE A 353 17.20 -31.49 24.07
CA ILE A 353 15.78 -31.89 24.08
C ILE A 353 15.22 -31.94 22.65
N ALA A 354 15.49 -30.90 21.86
CA ALA A 354 15.00 -30.82 20.49
C ALA A 354 15.59 -31.92 19.60
N PHE A 355 16.89 -32.22 19.71
CA PHE A 355 17.53 -33.25 18.88
C PHE A 355 17.14 -34.66 19.30
N ASP A 356 17.04 -34.93 20.60
CA ASP A 356 16.61 -36.23 21.10
C ASP A 356 15.24 -36.61 20.51
N ARG A 357 14.35 -35.63 20.33
CA ARG A 357 13.02 -35.80 19.74
C ARG A 357 13.03 -35.79 18.21
N LEU A 358 13.55 -34.73 17.60
CA LEU A 358 13.43 -34.52 16.16
C LEU A 358 14.29 -35.49 15.33
N LEU A 359 15.46 -35.91 15.82
CA LEU A 359 16.32 -36.87 15.08
C LEU A 359 15.80 -38.29 15.14
N LYS A 360 15.03 -38.66 16.18
CA LYS A 360 14.37 -39.96 16.28
C LYS A 360 13.11 -40.04 15.42
N ASN A 361 12.56 -38.90 14.99
CA ASN A 361 11.34 -38.86 14.19
C ASN A 361 11.64 -39.06 12.70
N PRO A 362 11.20 -40.18 12.07
CA PRO A 362 11.51 -40.47 10.66
C PRO A 362 10.85 -39.49 9.67
N ASN A 363 9.86 -38.70 10.11
CA ASN A 363 9.15 -37.73 9.29
C ASN A 363 9.73 -36.32 9.40
N VAL A 364 10.80 -36.12 10.18
CA VAL A 364 11.49 -34.84 10.32
C VAL A 364 12.94 -35.00 9.87
N ARG A 365 13.35 -34.20 8.87
CA ARG A 365 14.76 -34.11 8.46
C ARG A 365 15.33 -32.77 8.88
N VAL A 366 16.15 -32.77 9.92
CA VAL A 366 16.93 -31.59 10.36
C VAL A 366 18.04 -31.32 9.34
N LEU A 367 18.21 -30.06 8.96
CA LEU A 367 19.21 -29.63 7.98
C LEU A 367 20.51 -29.20 8.67
N GLY A 368 21.63 -29.42 7.99
CA GLY A 368 22.98 -29.15 8.48
C GLY A 368 23.53 -30.23 9.41
N ASN A 369 24.80 -30.11 9.77
CA ASN A 369 25.44 -31.02 10.70
C ASN A 369 24.82 -30.91 12.12
N THR A 370 24.46 -32.06 12.69
CA THR A 370 23.81 -32.18 14.00
C THR A 370 24.77 -32.62 15.11
N ALA A 371 25.99 -33.02 14.77
CA ALA A 371 27.01 -33.48 15.72
C ALA A 371 27.95 -32.36 16.21
N VAL A 372 27.92 -31.20 15.57
CA VAL A 372 28.80 -30.05 15.86
C VAL A 372 28.09 -29.01 16.74
N LYS A 373 28.89 -28.22 17.47
CA LYS A 373 28.39 -27.14 18.32
C LYS A 373 27.61 -26.13 17.47
N ARG A 374 26.40 -25.80 17.93
CA ARG A 374 25.51 -24.86 17.22
C ARG A 374 24.55 -24.16 18.18
N GLN A 375 24.08 -23.00 17.75
CA GLN A 375 22.96 -22.32 18.38
C GLN A 375 21.67 -23.12 18.18
N PRO A 376 20.65 -22.91 19.02
CA PRO A 376 19.36 -23.58 18.93
C PRO A 376 18.48 -23.03 17.79
N ILE A 377 19.07 -22.91 16.60
CA ILE A 377 18.44 -22.57 15.33
C ILE A 377 18.26 -23.87 14.56
N ILE A 378 17.01 -24.30 14.40
CA ILE A 378 16.68 -25.59 13.81
C ILE A 378 15.92 -25.35 12.51
N SER A 379 16.63 -25.59 11.39
CA SER A 379 16.03 -25.67 10.07
C SER A 379 15.71 -27.12 9.75
N PHE A 380 14.49 -27.42 9.32
CA PHE A 380 14.03 -28.78 9.07
C PHE A 380 13.01 -28.86 7.93
N LEU A 381 12.84 -30.09 7.43
CA LEU A 381 11.84 -30.48 6.45
C LEU A 381 10.91 -31.52 7.07
N ILE A 382 9.63 -31.48 6.68
CA ILE A 382 8.63 -32.48 7.08
C ILE A 382 8.39 -33.42 5.90
N LEU A 383 8.59 -34.72 6.11
CA LEU A 383 8.49 -35.79 5.11
C LEU A 383 7.30 -36.69 5.46
N PRO A 384 6.12 -36.51 4.82
CA PRO A 384 4.93 -37.31 5.12
C PRO A 384 5.02 -38.77 4.59
N GLY A 385 4.27 -39.67 5.24
CA GLY A 385 4.22 -41.13 4.98
C GLY A 385 5.30 -41.92 5.73
N GLU A 386 5.19 -43.26 5.90
CA GLU A 386 6.23 -44.15 6.54
C GLU A 386 6.83 -45.16 5.52
N GLY A 387 8.17 -45.35 5.51
CA GLY A 387 8.87 -46.36 4.70
C GLY A 387 9.22 -46.13 3.21
N ASP A 388 8.86 -45.02 2.56
CA ASP A 388 9.16 -44.74 1.14
C ASP A 388 10.50 -43.99 0.94
N ALA A 389 11.37 -44.42 0.03
CA ALA A 389 12.65 -43.80 -0.24
C ALA A 389 12.55 -42.51 -1.10
N ASP A 390 11.45 -42.34 -1.84
CA ASP A 390 11.23 -41.21 -2.77
C ASP A 390 10.30 -40.11 -2.19
N ARG A 391 10.21 -39.99 -0.85
CA ARG A 391 9.35 -38.99 -0.20
C ARG A 391 9.77 -37.58 -0.58
N GLN A 392 8.77 -36.76 -0.87
CA GLN A 392 8.95 -35.34 -1.06
C GLN A 392 8.42 -34.57 0.15
N PRO A 393 9.12 -33.53 0.61
CA PRO A 393 8.73 -32.80 1.81
C PRO A 393 7.48 -31.96 1.60
N LEU A 394 6.79 -31.63 2.69
CA LEU A 394 5.81 -30.55 2.68
C LEU A 394 6.49 -29.22 2.41
N HIS A 395 5.81 -28.33 1.68
CA HIS A 395 6.33 -27.00 1.36
C HIS A 395 6.63 -26.20 2.65
N GLY A 396 7.84 -25.68 2.83
CA GLY A 396 8.24 -25.03 4.11
C GLY A 396 7.33 -23.88 4.56
N ARG A 397 6.84 -23.05 3.62
CA ARG A 397 5.84 -21.99 3.95
C ARG A 397 4.46 -22.54 4.37
N PHE A 398 4.10 -23.75 3.93
CA PHE A 398 2.87 -24.41 4.37
C PHE A 398 3.00 -24.87 5.82
N VAL A 399 4.11 -25.53 6.15
CA VAL A 399 4.41 -25.96 7.53
C VAL A 399 4.41 -24.75 8.48
N THR A 400 5.05 -23.64 8.10
CA THR A 400 5.00 -22.39 8.88
C THR A 400 3.58 -21.84 9.02
N LYS A 401 2.79 -21.87 7.95
CA LYS A 401 1.39 -21.41 7.98
C LYS A 401 0.53 -22.27 8.91
N LEU A 402 0.77 -23.58 8.95
CA LEU A 402 0.07 -24.52 9.80
C LEU A 402 0.46 -24.32 11.28
N LEU A 403 1.75 -24.17 11.58
CA LEU A 403 2.25 -23.81 12.91
C LEU A 403 1.60 -22.51 13.43
N ASN A 404 1.47 -21.50 12.57
CA ASN A 404 0.79 -20.25 12.90
C ASN A 404 -0.71 -20.43 13.14
N ASP A 405 -1.43 -21.02 12.18
CA ASP A 405 -2.89 -21.06 12.21
C ASP A 405 -3.45 -22.03 13.25
N VAL A 406 -2.80 -23.18 13.44
CA VAL A 406 -3.29 -24.22 14.36
C VAL A 406 -2.77 -24.02 15.78
N PHE A 407 -1.55 -23.51 15.95
CA PHE A 407 -0.88 -23.46 17.25
C PHE A 407 -0.52 -22.05 17.72
N GLY A 408 -0.57 -21.03 16.86
CA GLY A 408 -0.12 -19.68 17.19
C GLY A 408 1.40 -19.47 17.11
N ILE A 409 2.15 -20.49 16.68
CA ILE A 409 3.62 -20.49 16.67
C ILE A 409 4.15 -19.68 15.48
N GLN A 410 4.95 -18.67 15.78
CA GLN A 410 5.59 -17.80 14.80
C GLN A 410 6.95 -18.37 14.38
N ALA A 411 6.94 -19.22 13.35
CA ALA A 411 8.12 -19.78 12.71
C ALA A 411 8.44 -19.06 11.39
N ARG A 412 9.56 -19.39 10.75
CA ARG A 412 9.94 -18.84 9.43
C ARG A 412 10.01 -19.92 8.36
N GLY A 413 9.44 -19.65 7.19
CA GLY A 413 9.44 -20.56 6.05
C GLY A 413 10.07 -19.96 4.79
N GLY A 414 10.78 -20.77 4.01
CA GLY A 414 11.40 -20.39 2.72
C GLY A 414 12.94 -20.44 2.73
N CYS A 415 13.57 -20.01 1.63
CA CYS A 415 15.03 -19.95 1.46
C CYS A 415 15.66 -18.76 2.24
N SER A 416 15.54 -18.80 3.56
CA SER A 416 15.89 -17.72 4.49
C SER A 416 17.29 -17.11 4.23
N CYS A 417 17.35 -15.90 3.67
CA CYS A 417 18.52 -14.98 3.54
C CYS A 417 19.92 -15.57 3.25
N ALA A 418 20.01 -16.80 2.73
CA ALA A 418 21.24 -17.57 2.52
C ALA A 418 21.02 -18.60 1.39
N GLY A 419 20.59 -18.10 0.23
CA GLY A 419 20.27 -18.88 -0.98
C GLY A 419 21.29 -19.96 -1.34
N PRO A 420 22.59 -19.63 -1.51
CA PRO A 420 23.61 -20.61 -1.89
C PRO A 420 23.76 -21.75 -0.88
N TYR A 421 23.77 -21.45 0.42
CA TYR A 421 23.80 -22.49 1.45
C TYR A 421 22.51 -23.33 1.46
N GLY A 422 21.37 -22.70 1.22
CA GLY A 422 20.11 -23.39 1.00
C GLY A 422 20.14 -24.37 -0.17
N HIS A 423 20.84 -24.02 -1.27
CA HIS A 423 21.03 -24.93 -2.40
C HIS A 423 21.89 -26.14 -2.00
N LEU A 424 22.99 -25.92 -1.26
CA LEU A 424 23.82 -27.00 -0.74
C LEU A 424 23.03 -27.96 0.17
N LEU A 425 22.27 -27.41 1.11
CA LEU A 425 21.46 -28.20 2.06
C LEU A 425 20.32 -29.00 1.41
N LEU A 426 19.82 -28.52 0.28
CA LEU A 426 18.70 -29.14 -0.45
C LEU A 426 19.17 -29.98 -1.66
N GLY A 427 20.48 -30.06 -1.91
CA GLY A 427 21.03 -30.78 -3.06
C GLY A 427 20.68 -30.14 -4.41
N VAL A 428 20.55 -28.81 -4.45
CA VAL A 428 20.27 -28.06 -5.68
C VAL A 428 21.58 -27.72 -6.38
N ASP A 429 21.83 -28.37 -7.51
CA ASP A 429 22.99 -28.08 -8.37
C ASP A 429 22.77 -26.83 -9.24
N ASP A 430 23.79 -26.44 -10.00
CA ASP A 430 23.73 -25.25 -10.87
C ASP A 430 22.66 -25.37 -11.96
N GLN A 431 22.48 -26.56 -12.53
CA GLN A 431 21.46 -26.81 -13.56
C GLN A 431 20.05 -26.63 -13.00
N LEU A 432 19.77 -27.23 -11.84
CA LEU A 432 18.48 -27.10 -11.17
C LEU A 432 18.24 -25.67 -10.66
N SER A 433 19.28 -25.00 -10.18
CA SER A 433 19.26 -23.57 -9.82
C SER A 433 18.85 -22.68 -11.00
N LEU A 434 19.40 -22.92 -12.20
CA LEU A 434 19.02 -22.20 -13.42
C LEU A 434 17.58 -22.52 -13.85
N LYS A 435 17.13 -23.77 -13.68
CA LYS A 435 15.71 -24.13 -13.91
C LYS A 435 14.77 -23.39 -12.94
N PHE A 436 15.14 -23.26 -11.65
CA PHE A 436 14.39 -22.43 -10.70
C PHE A 436 14.35 -20.97 -11.13
N ARG A 437 15.49 -20.41 -11.54
CA ARG A 437 15.57 -19.04 -12.07
C ARG A 437 14.61 -18.84 -13.24
N SER A 438 14.63 -19.73 -14.23
CA SER A 438 13.75 -19.66 -15.40
C SER A 438 12.26 -19.74 -15.00
N ALA A 439 11.92 -20.60 -14.05
CA ALA A 439 10.54 -20.70 -13.57
C ALA A 439 10.09 -19.43 -12.80
N ILE A 440 10.99 -18.81 -12.03
CA ILE A 440 10.74 -17.55 -11.32
C ILE A 440 10.60 -16.38 -12.31
N GLU A 441 11.44 -16.32 -13.36
CA GLU A 441 11.32 -15.35 -14.46
C GLU A 441 9.98 -15.51 -15.21
N LYS A 442 9.39 -16.71 -15.28
CA LYS A 442 8.03 -16.90 -15.82
C LYS A 442 6.91 -16.50 -14.83
N GLY A 443 7.27 -16.02 -13.64
CA GLY A 443 6.33 -15.57 -12.60
C GLY A 443 5.84 -16.66 -11.64
N TYR A 444 6.54 -17.81 -11.54
CA TYR A 444 6.22 -18.89 -10.60
C TYR A 444 7.05 -18.84 -9.31
N GLU A 445 6.89 -17.80 -8.49
CA GLU A 445 7.69 -17.65 -7.26
C GLU A 445 7.48 -18.75 -6.22
N GLY A 446 6.34 -19.45 -6.26
CA GLY A 446 6.03 -20.53 -5.33
C GLY A 446 6.91 -21.77 -5.48
N LEU A 447 7.71 -21.85 -6.54
CA LEU A 447 8.66 -22.95 -6.75
C LEU A 447 9.98 -22.73 -6.00
N LYS A 448 10.21 -21.55 -5.41
CA LYS A 448 11.45 -21.27 -4.67
C LYS A 448 11.67 -22.35 -3.59
N PRO A 449 12.85 -23.01 -3.58
CA PRO A 449 13.16 -24.02 -2.58
C PRO A 449 13.11 -23.42 -1.17
N GLY A 450 12.88 -24.24 -0.15
CA GLY A 450 12.84 -23.74 1.22
C GLY A 450 12.53 -24.79 2.27
N TRP A 451 12.74 -24.39 3.51
CA TRP A 451 12.54 -25.20 4.72
C TRP A 451 11.71 -24.42 5.74
N THR A 452 11.42 -25.05 6.87
CA THR A 452 10.88 -24.37 8.05
C THR A 452 12.00 -24.21 9.09
N ARG A 453 12.07 -23.05 9.72
CA ARG A 453 13.05 -22.73 10.76
C ARG A 453 12.35 -22.26 12.02
N VAL A 454 12.79 -22.81 13.14
CA VAL A 454 12.48 -22.34 14.50
C VAL A 454 13.76 -22.06 15.26
N SER A 455 13.68 -21.22 16.28
CA SER A 455 14.80 -20.94 17.18
C SER A 455 14.33 -20.90 18.63
N PHE A 456 15.07 -21.54 19.53
CA PHE A 456 14.78 -21.52 20.97
C PHE A 456 15.67 -20.51 21.69
N SER A 457 15.10 -19.40 22.18
CA SER A 457 15.88 -18.43 22.96
C SER A 457 16.02 -18.91 24.41
N TYR A 458 17.14 -18.55 25.06
CA TYR A 458 17.45 -18.93 26.45
C TYR A 458 16.38 -18.55 27.49
N TYR A 459 15.52 -17.57 27.17
CA TYR A 459 14.46 -17.10 28.04
C TYR A 459 13.08 -17.71 27.75
N LEU A 460 12.95 -18.64 26.79
CA LEU A 460 11.71 -19.41 26.66
C LEU A 460 11.50 -20.28 27.91
N SER A 461 10.24 -20.50 28.27
CA SER A 461 9.89 -21.51 29.28
C SER A 461 10.08 -22.92 28.72
N ARG A 462 10.24 -23.91 29.61
CA ARG A 462 10.37 -25.31 29.19
C ARG A 462 9.09 -25.78 28.52
N GLU A 463 7.94 -25.35 29.04
CA GLU A 463 6.60 -25.65 28.55
C GLU A 463 6.41 -25.14 27.11
N GLU A 464 6.89 -23.93 26.79
CA GLU A 464 6.85 -23.39 25.42
C GLU A 464 7.75 -24.20 24.47
N VAL A 465 8.94 -24.62 24.91
CA VAL A 465 9.85 -25.45 24.11
C VAL A 465 9.20 -26.80 23.82
N GLU A 466 8.64 -27.46 24.84
CA GLU A 466 7.92 -28.73 24.69
C GLU A 466 6.71 -28.59 23.77
N PHE A 467 5.92 -27.52 23.91
CA PHE A 467 4.78 -27.23 23.04
C PHE A 467 5.18 -27.03 21.57
N ILE A 468 6.27 -26.30 21.30
CA ILE A 468 6.76 -26.10 19.93
C ILE A 468 7.20 -27.44 19.32
N LEU A 469 7.88 -28.30 20.09
CA LEU A 469 8.31 -29.62 19.63
C LEU A 469 7.10 -30.55 19.39
N ASP A 470 6.11 -30.55 20.29
CA ASP A 470 4.85 -31.29 20.12
C ASP A 470 4.11 -30.86 18.86
N ALA A 471 4.07 -29.55 18.57
CA ALA A 471 3.45 -29.02 17.38
C ALA A 471 4.21 -29.43 16.10
N ILE A 472 5.55 -29.44 16.12
CA ILE A 472 6.37 -29.91 14.99
C ILE A 472 6.11 -31.40 14.73
N GLU A 473 6.12 -32.23 15.77
CA GLU A 473 5.82 -33.67 15.64
C GLU A 473 4.38 -33.92 15.18
N PHE A 474 3.42 -33.12 15.65
CA PHE A 474 2.05 -33.16 15.15
C PHE A 474 1.99 -32.86 13.65
N VAL A 475 2.65 -31.80 13.20
CA VAL A 475 2.70 -31.46 11.76
C VAL A 475 3.44 -32.54 10.98
N ALA A 476 4.45 -33.18 11.57
CA ALA A 476 5.15 -34.31 10.96
C ALA A 476 4.25 -35.54 10.77
N ALA A 477 3.33 -35.80 11.71
CA ALA A 477 2.42 -36.93 11.65
C ALA A 477 1.16 -36.66 10.81
N TYR A 478 0.59 -35.46 10.89
CA TYR A 478 -0.75 -35.15 10.37
C TYR A 478 -0.79 -33.99 9.38
N GLY A 479 0.31 -33.27 9.15
CA GLY A 479 0.33 -32.03 8.37
C GLY A 479 -0.20 -32.17 6.94
N HIS A 480 0.03 -33.31 6.29
CA HIS A 480 -0.47 -33.57 4.94
C HIS A 480 -2.01 -33.58 4.86
N ARG A 481 -2.69 -34.02 5.93
CA ARG A 481 -4.17 -34.03 5.98
C ARG A 481 -4.78 -32.63 5.92
N PHE A 482 -4.03 -31.60 6.34
CA PHE A 482 -4.48 -30.22 6.32
C PHE A 482 -4.37 -29.57 4.94
N LEU A 483 -3.65 -30.16 3.98
CA LEU A 483 -3.49 -29.59 2.63
C LEU A 483 -4.83 -29.28 1.95
N GLN A 484 -5.88 -30.06 2.24
CA GLN A 484 -7.22 -29.85 1.69
C GLN A 484 -7.87 -28.54 2.12
N LEU A 485 -7.52 -28.05 3.31
CA LEU A 485 -8.07 -26.82 3.89
C LEU A 485 -7.43 -25.55 3.32
N TYR A 486 -6.32 -25.68 2.59
CA TYR A 486 -5.55 -24.56 2.09
C TYR A 486 -5.51 -24.49 0.55
N HIS A 487 -5.34 -23.28 0.04
CA HIS A 487 -5.06 -22.98 -1.36
C HIS A 487 -3.60 -22.50 -1.49
N PHE A 488 -2.90 -23.01 -2.50
CA PHE A 488 -1.53 -22.64 -2.81
C PHE A 488 -1.47 -21.79 -4.09
N SER A 489 -0.86 -20.61 -3.98
CA SER A 489 -0.61 -19.74 -5.13
C SER A 489 0.79 -19.98 -5.70
N LEU A 490 0.87 -20.60 -6.88
CA LEU A 490 2.14 -20.80 -7.59
C LEU A 490 2.85 -19.50 -7.95
N ARG A 491 2.09 -18.40 -8.17
CA ARG A 491 2.66 -17.10 -8.53
C ARG A 491 3.37 -16.41 -7.37
N THR A 492 2.87 -16.58 -6.15
CA THR A 492 3.36 -15.84 -4.97
C THR A 492 4.02 -16.73 -3.90
N GLY A 493 3.84 -18.04 -4.02
CA GLY A 493 4.22 -19.03 -3.01
C GLY A 493 3.44 -18.94 -1.70
N LYS A 494 2.33 -18.18 -1.65
CA LYS A 494 1.51 -18.01 -0.45
C LYS A 494 0.51 -19.16 -0.29
N TRP A 495 0.26 -19.52 0.97
CA TRP A 495 -0.77 -20.47 1.40
C TRP A 495 -1.89 -19.71 2.12
N SER A 496 -3.13 -19.85 1.64
CA SER A 496 -4.32 -19.21 2.22
C SER A 496 -5.35 -20.26 2.63
N PHE A 497 -6.06 -20.01 3.71
CA PHE A 497 -7.13 -20.90 4.19
C PHE A 497 -8.37 -20.77 3.30
N LYS A 498 -9.06 -21.89 3.01
CA LYS A 498 -10.28 -21.89 2.19
C LYS A 498 -11.49 -21.56 3.06
N ASN A 499 -12.16 -20.44 2.78
CA ASN A 499 -13.38 -20.02 3.49
C ASN A 499 -14.46 -21.12 3.45
N GLY A 500 -15.03 -21.45 4.62
CA GLY A 500 -16.07 -22.48 4.76
C GLY A 500 -15.59 -23.94 4.71
N ALA A 501 -14.28 -24.21 4.62
CA ALA A 501 -13.75 -25.58 4.58
C ALA A 501 -14.06 -26.40 5.85
N LEU A 502 -14.07 -25.75 7.02
CA LEU A 502 -14.46 -26.37 8.30
C LEU A 502 -15.98 -26.62 8.41
N ASN A 503 -16.81 -25.87 7.67
CA ASN A 503 -18.28 -25.99 7.73
C ASN A 503 -18.80 -27.25 7.02
N LYS A 504 -18.04 -27.83 6.07
CA LYS A 504 -18.46 -29.01 5.30
C LYS A 504 -18.31 -30.34 6.05
N GLY A 505 -17.69 -30.34 7.23
CA GLY A 505 -17.42 -31.54 8.03
C GLY A 505 -18.20 -31.66 9.34
N GLY A 506 -19.16 -30.78 9.64
CA GLY A 506 -19.92 -30.82 10.90
C GLY A 506 -19.15 -30.36 12.15
N LEU A 507 -17.97 -29.74 12.00
CA LEU A 507 -17.08 -29.32 13.10
C LEU A 507 -17.48 -27.99 13.79
N GLN A 508 -18.75 -27.57 13.72
CA GLN A 508 -19.17 -26.22 14.13
C GLN A 508 -19.48 -26.06 15.63
N GLU A 509 -19.34 -27.13 16.43
CA GLU A 509 -19.92 -27.17 17.78
C GLU A 509 -18.91 -27.14 18.94
N TYR A 510 -17.77 -26.45 18.82
CA TYR A 510 -16.89 -26.25 19.98
C TYR A 510 -16.32 -24.84 20.03
N ARG A 511 -17.12 -23.93 20.61
CA ARG A 511 -16.67 -22.62 21.10
C ARG A 511 -17.21 -22.44 22.51
N THR A 512 -16.50 -22.97 23.48
CA THR A 512 -16.70 -22.62 24.89
C THR A 512 -15.45 -21.98 25.44
N SER A 513 -15.65 -20.76 25.93
CA SER A 513 -14.80 -20.01 26.83
C SER A 513 -14.42 -20.83 28.07
N ARG A 514 -13.19 -20.65 28.57
CA ARG A 514 -12.85 -20.73 30.00
C ARG A 514 -11.48 -20.13 30.29
N GLY A 515 -11.36 -19.50 31.46
CA GLY A 515 -10.10 -19.04 32.04
C GLY A 515 -9.40 -20.20 32.74
N GLY A 516 -8.20 -20.52 32.26
CA GLY A 516 -7.20 -21.39 32.86
C GLY A 516 -5.83 -20.77 32.60
N GLY A 517 -4.78 -21.25 33.29
CA GLY A 517 -3.41 -20.75 33.09
C GLY A 517 -2.89 -21.03 31.68
N THR A 518 -1.77 -20.40 31.30
CA THR A 518 -1.18 -20.51 29.95
C THR A 518 -0.89 -21.96 29.54
N ASP A 519 -0.49 -22.83 30.47
CA ASP A 519 -0.23 -24.27 30.23
C ASP A 519 -1.50 -25.04 29.80
N ASP A 520 -2.63 -24.79 30.46
CA ASP A 520 -3.91 -25.44 30.10
C ASP A 520 -4.36 -25.07 28.68
N MET A 521 -4.04 -23.85 28.23
CA MET A 521 -4.35 -23.41 26.87
C MET A 521 -3.48 -24.10 25.80
N LEU A 522 -2.17 -24.24 26.03
CA LEU A 522 -1.26 -24.88 25.08
C LEU A 522 -1.61 -26.35 24.86
N ARG A 523 -1.93 -27.08 25.94
CA ARG A 523 -2.40 -28.47 25.87
C ARG A 523 -3.71 -28.59 25.11
N PHE A 524 -4.64 -27.67 25.34
CA PHE A 524 -5.90 -27.62 24.60
C PHE A 524 -5.67 -27.46 23.09
N TYR A 525 -4.74 -26.61 22.66
CA TYR A 525 -4.43 -26.45 21.22
C TYR A 525 -3.96 -27.76 20.57
N LEU A 526 -3.16 -28.56 21.27
CA LEU A 526 -2.72 -29.88 20.79
C LEU A 526 -3.87 -30.89 20.71
N GLU A 527 -4.74 -30.94 21.71
CA GLU A 527 -5.90 -31.83 21.69
C GLU A 527 -6.90 -31.46 20.59
N ASP A 528 -7.20 -30.16 20.43
CA ASP A 528 -8.08 -29.65 19.39
C ASP A 528 -7.53 -29.98 17.99
N ALA A 529 -6.22 -29.77 17.79
CA ALA A 529 -5.54 -30.11 16.54
C ALA A 529 -5.63 -31.61 16.21
N ARG A 530 -5.44 -32.50 17.19
CA ARG A 530 -5.58 -33.95 17.02
C ARG A 530 -6.99 -34.35 16.61
N ARG A 531 -8.02 -33.81 17.26
CA ARG A 531 -9.43 -34.09 16.91
C ARG A 531 -9.74 -33.66 15.47
N ILE A 532 -9.25 -32.50 15.05
CA ILE A 532 -9.43 -32.02 13.67
C ILE A 532 -8.68 -32.92 12.69
N ALA A 533 -7.43 -33.30 12.98
CA ALA A 533 -6.64 -34.17 12.10
C ALA A 533 -7.25 -35.58 11.91
N GLU A 534 -7.89 -36.12 12.95
CA GLU A 534 -8.60 -37.40 12.89
C GLU A 534 -9.90 -37.32 12.09
N ALA A 535 -10.57 -36.16 12.10
CA ALA A 535 -11.78 -35.92 11.31
C ALA A 535 -11.50 -35.68 9.82
N LEU A 536 -10.26 -35.30 9.47
CA LEU A 536 -9.85 -35.04 8.10
C LEU A 536 -9.48 -36.35 7.36
N PRO A 537 -9.96 -36.55 6.12
CA PRO A 537 -9.63 -37.74 5.37
C PRO A 537 -8.13 -37.82 5.03
N ASP A 538 -7.60 -39.05 5.07
CA ASP A 538 -6.21 -39.37 4.74
C ASP A 538 -6.05 -39.64 3.23
N TYR A 539 -6.49 -38.69 2.39
CA TYR A 539 -6.31 -38.77 0.94
C TYR A 539 -5.31 -37.71 0.47
N PRO A 540 -4.35 -38.07 -0.39
CA PRO A 540 -3.41 -37.11 -0.92
C PRO A 540 -4.14 -36.18 -1.92
N LEU A 541 -4.08 -34.87 -1.70
CA LEU A 541 -4.66 -33.89 -2.62
C LEU A 541 -3.82 -33.74 -3.89
N ARG A 542 -4.49 -33.64 -5.05
CA ARG A 542 -3.84 -33.30 -6.34
C ARG A 542 -3.59 -31.80 -6.44
N LEU A 543 -2.37 -31.36 -6.19
CA LEU A 543 -1.89 -30.06 -6.70
C LEU A 543 -1.71 -30.19 -8.23
N ARG A 544 -2.49 -29.43 -9.00
CA ARG A 544 -2.35 -29.37 -10.47
C ARG A 544 -1.34 -28.28 -10.82
N PHE A 545 -0.25 -28.67 -11.48
CA PHE A 545 0.73 -27.72 -12.01
C PHE A 545 0.44 -27.43 -13.49
N PRO A 546 0.66 -26.19 -13.96
CA PRO A 546 0.64 -25.86 -15.38
C PRO A 546 1.62 -26.72 -16.19
N LYS A 547 1.29 -27.02 -17.46
CA LYS A 547 2.10 -27.90 -18.34
C LYS A 547 3.49 -27.34 -18.67
N ASP A 548 3.70 -26.03 -18.47
CA ASP A 548 4.93 -25.29 -18.73
C ASP A 548 5.91 -25.28 -17.54
N VAL A 549 5.54 -25.89 -16.40
CA VAL A 549 6.42 -26.08 -15.25
C VAL A 549 7.10 -27.44 -15.34
N ASP A 550 8.43 -27.44 -15.40
CA ASP A 550 9.26 -28.66 -15.45
C ASP A 550 8.98 -29.55 -14.23
N SER A 551 9.00 -30.87 -14.44
CA SER A 551 8.87 -31.82 -13.35
C SER A 551 10.06 -31.76 -12.36
N ASP A 552 11.21 -31.22 -12.73
CA ASP A 552 12.36 -31.31 -11.83
C ASP A 552 12.39 -30.17 -10.79
N VAL A 553 11.64 -29.07 -11.03
CA VAL A 553 11.69 -27.84 -10.21
C VAL A 553 10.72 -27.79 -9.03
N VAL A 554 10.09 -28.90 -8.65
CA VAL A 554 9.23 -28.93 -7.45
C VAL A 554 9.81 -29.95 -6.50
N LEU A 555 10.41 -29.43 -5.44
CA LEU A 555 11.08 -30.19 -4.40
C LEU A 555 10.16 -30.50 -3.22
N PHE A 556 8.84 -30.47 -3.43
CA PHE A 556 7.84 -30.71 -2.40
C PHE A 556 6.71 -31.57 -2.95
N GLU A 557 5.96 -32.23 -2.07
CA GLU A 557 5.08 -33.36 -2.41
C GLU A 557 4.27 -33.24 -3.71
N ARG A 558 4.59 -34.14 -4.65
CA ARG A 558 3.92 -34.40 -5.93
C ARG A 558 3.40 -35.82 -5.97
N GLN A 559 2.22 -36.03 -6.54
CA GLN A 559 1.73 -37.37 -6.81
C GLN A 559 2.45 -37.97 -8.03
N LYS A 560 3.10 -39.14 -7.88
CA LYS A 560 3.50 -40.00 -9.01
C LYS A 560 2.25 -40.51 -9.73
N GLY A 561 2.15 -40.28 -11.04
CA GLY A 561 1.11 -40.84 -11.87
C GLY A 561 1.35 -42.32 -12.14
N VAL A 562 0.45 -43.19 -11.68
CA VAL A 562 0.38 -44.57 -12.17
C VAL A 562 -0.14 -44.52 -13.61
N PHE A 563 0.73 -44.78 -14.57
CA PHE A 563 0.35 -45.09 -15.95
C PHE A 563 -0.45 -46.40 -15.94
N PHE A 564 -1.73 -46.36 -16.31
CA PHE A 564 -2.47 -47.57 -16.68
C PHE A 564 -1.86 -48.12 -17.97
N SER A 565 -1.08 -49.19 -17.84
CA SER A 565 -0.81 -50.13 -18.93
C SER A 565 -1.57 -51.42 -18.63
N SER A 566 -2.06 -52.06 -19.69
CA SER A 566 -2.73 -53.38 -19.74
C SER A 566 -4.20 -53.46 -19.30
N PHE A 567 -5.07 -53.78 -20.27
CA PHE A 567 -5.94 -54.98 -20.36
C PHE A 567 -6.87 -54.81 -21.58
N ASN A 568 -6.47 -55.30 -22.76
CA ASN A 568 -6.91 -56.56 -23.39
C ASN A 568 -8.43 -56.73 -23.50
N LEU A 569 -8.91 -56.57 -24.74
CA LEU A 569 -10.20 -57.03 -25.24
C LEU A 569 -10.25 -58.56 -25.23
N ASP A 570 -11.26 -59.14 -24.57
CA ASP A 570 -11.69 -60.51 -24.80
C ASP A 570 -13.21 -60.53 -25.06
N PHE A 571 -13.56 -60.97 -26.27
CA PHE A 571 -14.90 -61.12 -26.81
C PHE A 571 -15.30 -62.59 -26.68
N SER A 572 -15.80 -63.04 -25.52
CA SER A 572 -16.43 -64.38 -25.45
C SER A 572 -17.19 -64.69 -24.14
N SER A 573 -18.11 -63.85 -23.69
CA SER A 573 -19.30 -64.33 -22.93
C SER A 573 -20.32 -63.22 -22.73
N ASN A 574 -21.46 -63.36 -23.41
CA ASN A 574 -22.64 -62.51 -23.29
C ASN A 574 -23.17 -62.46 -21.84
N LYS A 575 -22.74 -61.47 -21.06
CA LYS A 575 -23.47 -60.89 -19.92
C LYS A 575 -22.77 -59.61 -19.45
N LEU A 576 -23.17 -58.50 -20.06
CA LEU A 576 -22.97 -57.16 -19.54
C LEU A 576 -24.29 -56.72 -18.91
N VAL A 577 -24.29 -56.59 -17.58
CA VAL A 577 -25.27 -55.77 -16.88
C VAL A 577 -24.81 -54.34 -17.08
N LEU A 578 -25.38 -53.69 -18.10
CA LEU A 578 -25.35 -52.24 -18.25
C LEU A 578 -26.36 -51.66 -17.25
N GLN A 579 -25.87 -50.92 -16.26
CA GLN A 579 -26.67 -49.92 -15.58
C GLN A 579 -26.42 -48.60 -16.31
N GLU A 580 -27.13 -48.41 -17.41
CA GLU A 580 -27.36 -47.10 -18.02
C GLU A 580 -28.54 -46.45 -17.28
N GLU A 581 -28.32 -45.27 -16.69
CA GLU A 581 -29.38 -44.30 -16.44
C GLU A 581 -29.08 -43.05 -17.27
N GLU A 582 -29.66 -42.98 -18.47
CA GLU A 582 -29.86 -41.75 -19.23
C GLU A 582 -31.36 -41.45 -19.37
N GLU A 583 -31.68 -40.18 -19.11
CA GLU A 583 -32.72 -39.39 -19.76
C GLU A 583 -34.20 -39.85 -19.75
N ARG A 584 -34.98 -39.14 -18.90
CA ARG A 584 -36.23 -38.39 -19.18
C ARG A 584 -37.47 -38.77 -18.35
N VAL A 585 -38.26 -37.70 -18.14
CA VAL A 585 -39.72 -37.65 -18.00
C VAL A 585 -40.28 -37.64 -16.57
N PHE A 586 -40.47 -36.41 -16.04
CA PHE A 586 -41.77 -36.07 -15.47
C PHE A 586 -42.68 -35.61 -16.63
N LYS A 587 -43.61 -36.47 -17.05
CA LYS A 587 -44.73 -36.10 -17.93
C LYS A 587 -45.91 -35.75 -17.03
N PHE A 588 -46.32 -34.50 -17.13
CA PHE A 588 -47.67 -34.07 -16.79
C PHE A 588 -48.70 -34.87 -17.60
N LYS A 589 -49.76 -35.35 -16.92
CA LYS A 589 -51.02 -35.76 -17.56
C LYS A 589 -51.93 -34.53 -17.62
N SER A 590 -52.33 -34.17 -18.83
CA SER A 590 -53.22 -33.08 -19.19
C SER A 590 -54.71 -33.48 -19.14
N PHE A 591 -55.55 -32.61 -18.56
CA PHE A 591 -56.97 -32.35 -18.87
C PHE A 591 -57.28 -30.98 -18.23
N GLY A 592 -57.71 -29.89 -18.86
CA GLY A 592 -57.95 -29.49 -20.24
C GLY A 592 -57.94 -27.94 -20.33
N HIS A 593 -57.96 -27.40 -21.54
CA HIS A 593 -58.00 -25.98 -21.96
C HIS A 593 -59.14 -25.11 -21.35
N PRO A 594 -59.19 -23.75 -21.58
CA PRO A 594 -58.15 -22.79 -22.04
C PRO A 594 -58.10 -21.42 -21.28
N GLY A 595 -57.00 -20.65 -21.41
CA GLY A 595 -57.03 -19.18 -21.30
C GLY A 595 -55.75 -18.44 -20.85
N HIS A 596 -54.90 -18.04 -21.81
CA HIS A 596 -53.86 -16.97 -21.82
C HIS A 596 -52.73 -16.90 -20.75
N PRO A 597 -51.49 -16.45 -21.13
CA PRO A 597 -50.29 -16.61 -20.29
C PRO A 597 -49.90 -15.36 -19.50
N SER A 598 -49.42 -15.52 -18.26
CA SER A 598 -48.66 -14.52 -17.52
C SER A 598 -47.55 -15.16 -16.68
N TYR A 599 -46.34 -14.64 -16.87
CA TYR A 599 -45.12 -14.84 -16.10
C TYR A 599 -45.27 -14.35 -14.65
N PHE A 600 -44.92 -15.16 -13.65
CA PHE A 600 -44.31 -14.77 -12.36
C PHE A 600 -44.01 -16.03 -11.54
N ASP A 601 -42.76 -16.25 -11.13
CA ASP A 601 -42.38 -16.28 -9.71
C ASP A 601 -40.91 -16.68 -9.51
N GLY A 602 -40.21 -15.87 -8.72
CA GLY A 602 -39.01 -16.23 -7.98
C GLY A 602 -39.15 -15.73 -6.55
N PRO A 603 -38.67 -16.44 -5.52
CA PRO A 603 -38.59 -15.92 -4.17
C PRO A 603 -37.18 -15.43 -3.83
N PHE A 604 -37.14 -14.15 -3.49
CA PHE A 604 -36.27 -13.53 -2.50
C PHE A 604 -36.09 -14.40 -1.24
N TYR A 605 -34.85 -14.60 -0.77
CA TYR A 605 -34.38 -14.44 0.63
C TYR A 605 -33.01 -15.11 0.83
N ARG A 606 -31.93 -14.31 0.87
CA ARG A 606 -30.75 -14.41 1.77
C ARG A 606 -29.57 -13.65 1.16
N ASN A 607 -29.17 -12.53 1.78
CA ASN A 607 -27.81 -12.31 2.26
C ASN A 607 -27.68 -10.88 2.81
N VAL A 608 -27.93 -10.75 4.11
CA VAL A 608 -27.36 -9.72 4.99
C VAL A 608 -26.37 -10.45 5.89
N ARG A 609 -25.13 -10.55 5.41
CA ARG A 609 -23.87 -10.85 6.11
C ARG A 609 -22.84 -11.16 5.03
N ASP A 610 -21.60 -10.77 5.27
CA ASP A 610 -20.41 -10.96 4.41
C ASP A 610 -19.98 -9.72 3.58
N PHE A 611 -20.07 -8.54 4.18
CA PHE A 611 -19.39 -7.32 3.71
C PHE A 611 -18.33 -6.86 4.73
N VAL A 612 -17.34 -7.70 5.02
CA VAL A 612 -16.05 -7.31 5.62
C VAL A 612 -15.00 -8.30 5.11
N GLU A 613 -13.83 -7.78 4.73
CA GLU A 613 -12.61 -8.48 4.28
C GLU A 613 -12.51 -8.81 2.78
N PHE A 614 -11.83 -7.95 2.01
CA PHE A 614 -10.44 -8.20 1.56
C PHE A 614 -9.98 -7.11 0.57
N GLY A 615 -8.86 -6.46 0.90
CA GLY A 615 -8.09 -5.61 -0.01
C GLY A 615 -6.70 -6.19 -0.24
N HIS A 616 -6.19 -5.95 -1.45
CA HIS A 616 -4.82 -6.09 -1.97
C HIS A 616 -4.32 -7.43 -2.50
N LEU A 617 -4.06 -7.43 -3.83
CA LEU A 617 -2.72 -7.71 -4.35
C LEU A 617 -2.48 -6.95 -5.68
N GLU A 618 -1.39 -6.18 -5.74
CA GLU A 618 -0.74 -5.74 -6.99
C GLU A 618 0.08 -6.90 -7.60
N LEU A 619 0.24 -6.86 -8.92
CA LEU A 619 1.20 -7.67 -9.68
C LEU A 619 1.79 -6.81 -10.79
N SER A 620 3.11 -6.66 -10.76
CA SER A 620 3.95 -6.42 -11.93
C SER A 620 4.55 -7.77 -12.36
N LEU A 621 4.86 -7.93 -13.64
CA LEU A 621 6.16 -8.43 -14.12
C LEU A 621 6.21 -8.50 -15.65
N LEU A 622 7.31 -7.91 -16.16
CA LEU A 622 8.24 -8.43 -17.17
C LEU A 622 8.11 -8.06 -18.64
N GLY A 623 9.28 -7.72 -19.18
CA GLY A 623 9.63 -7.70 -20.60
C GLY A 623 10.71 -8.74 -20.96
N GLU A 624 10.77 -8.99 -22.27
CA GLU A 624 11.89 -9.24 -23.22
C GLU A 624 12.91 -10.39 -23.03
N GLY A 625 13.41 -11.08 -24.07
CA GLY A 625 13.28 -10.92 -25.54
C GLY A 625 14.15 -11.89 -26.39
N LEU A 626 14.21 -11.63 -27.72
CA LEU A 626 15.11 -12.12 -28.83
C LEU A 626 14.61 -13.29 -29.74
N PRO A 627 15.04 -13.44 -31.04
CA PRO A 627 15.57 -12.51 -32.07
C PRO A 627 14.86 -12.59 -33.47
N CYS A 628 15.23 -11.70 -34.40
CA CYS A 628 14.69 -11.49 -35.78
C CYS A 628 15.05 -12.55 -36.86
N CYS A 629 14.15 -12.80 -37.85
CA CYS A 629 14.45 -12.87 -39.30
C CYS A 629 13.19 -13.05 -40.21
N ILE A 630 12.90 -12.01 -41.01
CA ILE A 630 12.52 -11.93 -42.45
C ILE A 630 11.54 -12.96 -43.07
N ILE A 631 10.37 -12.49 -43.54
CA ILE A 631 9.86 -12.51 -44.94
C ILE A 631 8.51 -11.74 -44.98
N THR A 632 8.43 -10.71 -45.82
CA THR A 632 7.21 -10.05 -46.35
C THR A 632 7.15 -10.29 -47.87
N PRO A 633 6.13 -9.82 -48.60
CA PRO A 633 4.72 -10.22 -48.67
C PRO A 633 4.31 -10.54 -50.14
N ILE A 634 3.02 -10.78 -50.47
CA ILE A 634 2.33 -10.31 -51.71
C ILE A 634 0.83 -10.70 -51.68
N ILE A 635 0.01 -9.70 -51.99
CA ILE A 635 -1.47 -9.56 -51.96
C ILE A 635 -2.04 -9.94 -53.36
N PRO A 636 -3.30 -10.44 -53.53
CA PRO A 636 -4.39 -9.58 -54.04
C PRO A 636 -5.83 -9.88 -53.52
N PRO A 637 -6.82 -8.98 -53.80
CA PRO A 637 -8.03 -8.74 -53.00
C PRO A 637 -9.36 -9.16 -53.70
N PRO A 638 -10.53 -8.55 -53.41
CA PRO A 638 -11.69 -9.12 -52.70
C PRO A 638 -12.86 -9.57 -53.61
N PRO A 639 -13.98 -10.11 -53.05
CA PRO A 639 -15.24 -9.37 -53.30
C PRO A 639 -16.27 -9.38 -52.14
N ARG A 640 -16.78 -8.15 -51.89
CA ARG A 640 -18.14 -7.69 -51.58
C ARG A 640 -19.20 -8.60 -50.89
N ASN A 641 -19.62 -8.06 -49.73
CA ASN A 641 -20.97 -7.84 -49.20
C ASN A 641 -21.81 -8.94 -48.52
N ASN A 642 -22.32 -8.50 -47.36
CA ASN A 642 -23.56 -8.82 -46.66
C ASN A 642 -23.65 -10.17 -45.94
N HIS A 643 -23.44 -10.15 -44.62
CA HIS A 643 -24.56 -10.15 -43.67
C HIS A 643 -24.07 -9.91 -42.23
N SER A 644 -24.78 -9.01 -41.56
CA SER A 644 -24.76 -8.71 -40.14
C SER A 644 -25.05 -9.95 -39.26
N GLY A 645 -24.18 -10.22 -38.30
CA GLY A 645 -24.39 -11.24 -37.26
C GLY A 645 -23.26 -11.24 -36.24
N ASP A 646 -23.57 -10.69 -35.06
CA ASP A 646 -23.03 -11.01 -33.72
C ASP A 646 -21.51 -11.12 -33.54
N ILE A 647 -20.89 -9.99 -33.22
CA ILE A 647 -19.64 -9.97 -32.43
C ILE A 647 -20.05 -9.84 -30.96
N GLU A 648 -19.71 -10.86 -30.17
CA GLU A 648 -19.88 -10.90 -28.73
C GLU A 648 -19.38 -9.59 -28.08
N LYS A 649 -20.29 -8.85 -27.46
CA LYS A 649 -19.96 -7.78 -26.52
C LYS A 649 -19.16 -8.41 -25.39
N VAL A 650 -17.87 -8.10 -25.32
CA VAL A 650 -17.07 -8.25 -24.11
C VAL A 650 -17.70 -7.33 -23.05
N VAL A 651 -18.54 -7.91 -22.20
CA VAL A 651 -19.05 -7.24 -20.99
C VAL A 651 -17.86 -7.06 -20.06
N MET A 652 -17.26 -5.87 -20.09
CA MET A 652 -16.37 -5.41 -19.04
C MET A 652 -17.22 -5.17 -17.79
N ASN A 653 -16.82 -5.77 -16.67
CA ASN A 653 -17.47 -5.55 -15.38
C ASN A 653 -17.25 -4.09 -14.93
N ASP A 654 -18.27 -3.24 -15.10
CA ASP A 654 -18.35 -1.88 -14.55
C ASP A 654 -18.68 -1.90 -13.04
N GLU A 655 -17.78 -2.43 -12.21
CA GLU A 655 -17.94 -2.46 -10.74
C GLU A 655 -17.04 -1.46 -9.98
N TYR A 656 -16.41 -0.50 -10.67
CA TYR A 656 -15.66 0.60 -10.05
C TYR A 656 -16.20 1.97 -10.48
N ALA A 657 -17.43 2.31 -10.09
CA ALA A 657 -17.88 3.70 -10.08
C ALA A 657 -17.27 4.42 -8.86
N ALA A 658 -15.98 4.77 -8.95
CA ALA A 658 -15.25 5.49 -7.90
C ALA A 658 -15.18 7.01 -8.20
N ASP A 659 -15.14 7.78 -7.12
CA ASP A 659 -15.34 9.23 -6.94
C ASP A 659 -14.33 10.17 -7.67
N GLY A 660 -14.12 10.01 -8.99
CA GLY A 660 -13.16 10.78 -9.80
C GLY A 660 -13.77 11.91 -10.66
N VAL A 661 -12.94 12.90 -11.03
CA VAL A 661 -13.37 14.08 -11.83
C VAL A 661 -12.96 13.92 -13.30
N SER A 662 -13.93 13.94 -14.22
CA SER A 662 -13.64 13.97 -15.67
C SER A 662 -13.46 15.41 -16.15
N LEU A 663 -12.46 15.65 -17.01
CA LEU A 663 -12.20 16.95 -17.65
C LEU A 663 -12.57 16.87 -19.13
N THR A 664 -13.28 17.86 -19.66
CA THR A 664 -13.67 17.94 -21.08
C THR A 664 -13.49 19.36 -21.59
N TRP A 665 -13.02 19.51 -22.82
CA TRP A 665 -12.95 20.81 -23.51
C TRP A 665 -13.40 20.65 -24.96
N GLU A 666 -14.14 21.63 -25.46
CA GLU A 666 -14.67 21.66 -26.82
C GLU A 666 -14.32 22.99 -27.47
N ASP A 667 -13.85 22.92 -28.72
CA ASP A 667 -13.51 24.08 -29.58
C ASP A 667 -12.69 25.17 -28.87
N LEU A 668 -11.59 24.79 -28.22
CA LEU A 668 -10.76 25.72 -27.46
C LEU A 668 -9.84 26.56 -28.37
N TRP A 669 -9.96 27.89 -28.30
CA TRP A 669 -9.11 28.86 -28.99
C TRP A 669 -8.40 29.79 -28.00
N VAL A 670 -7.10 29.99 -28.17
CA VAL A 670 -6.28 30.89 -27.34
C VAL A 670 -5.57 31.89 -28.23
N THR A 671 -5.58 33.16 -27.82
CA THR A 671 -4.95 34.26 -28.58
C THR A 671 -3.93 34.96 -27.67
N ALA A 672 -2.75 35.27 -28.18
CA ALA A 672 -1.76 36.07 -27.47
C ALA A 672 -1.46 37.35 -28.23
N THR A 673 -1.29 38.44 -27.49
CA THR A 673 -0.89 39.74 -28.00
C THR A 673 0.61 39.93 -27.80
N ALA A 674 1.39 39.81 -28.87
CA ALA A 674 2.83 40.08 -28.86
C ALA A 674 3.13 41.25 -29.81
N GLY A 675 3.66 42.36 -29.28
CA GLY A 675 4.04 43.53 -30.07
C GLY A 675 2.88 44.25 -30.79
N GLY A 676 1.66 44.19 -30.24
CA GLY A 676 0.48 44.87 -30.81
C GLY A 676 -0.26 44.10 -31.92
N LYS A 677 0.18 42.89 -32.28
CA LYS A 677 -0.55 41.98 -33.17
C LYS A 677 -1.07 40.77 -32.39
N ALA A 678 -2.36 40.47 -32.53
CA ALA A 678 -2.98 39.27 -31.97
C ALA A 678 -2.61 38.05 -32.83
N LYS A 679 -2.02 37.02 -32.22
CA LYS A 679 -1.67 35.75 -32.85
C LYS A 679 -2.43 34.63 -32.14
N HIS A 680 -3.18 33.82 -32.88
CA HIS A 680 -3.83 32.63 -32.34
C HIS A 680 -2.78 31.55 -32.08
N ILE A 681 -2.76 31.03 -30.85
CA ILE A 681 -1.84 29.97 -30.40
C ILE A 681 -2.53 28.60 -30.48
N LEU A 682 -3.82 28.50 -30.12
CA LEU A 682 -4.63 27.28 -30.24
C LEU A 682 -5.80 27.49 -31.20
N HIS A 683 -6.12 26.45 -31.98
CA HIS A 683 -7.07 26.48 -33.09
C HIS A 683 -8.17 25.42 -32.96
N GLY A 684 -9.13 25.64 -32.05
CA GLY A 684 -10.33 24.80 -31.93
C GLY A 684 -10.04 23.38 -31.43
N VAL A 685 -9.24 23.26 -30.37
CA VAL A 685 -8.83 21.96 -29.80
C VAL A 685 -10.00 21.37 -29.00
N THR A 686 -10.29 20.08 -29.20
CA THR A 686 -11.36 19.34 -28.51
C THR A 686 -10.81 18.03 -27.94
N GLY A 687 -11.21 17.66 -26.72
CA GLY A 687 -10.76 16.42 -26.07
C GLY A 687 -11.31 16.23 -24.65
N TYR A 688 -10.90 15.13 -24.01
CA TYR A 688 -11.30 14.78 -22.65
C TYR A 688 -10.18 14.08 -21.85
N ALA A 689 -10.30 14.05 -20.53
CA ALA A 689 -9.48 13.23 -19.64
C ALA A 689 -10.36 12.59 -18.55
N ARG A 690 -10.11 11.32 -18.22
CA ARG A 690 -10.96 10.53 -17.33
C ARG A 690 -10.24 10.13 -16.04
N PRO A 691 -10.99 9.89 -14.95
CA PRO A 691 -10.47 9.30 -13.72
C PRO A 691 -9.73 7.99 -13.97
N GLY A 692 -8.58 7.81 -13.34
CA GLY A 692 -7.77 6.60 -13.48
C GLY A 692 -6.92 6.54 -14.75
N GLU A 693 -7.09 7.50 -15.68
CA GLU A 693 -6.34 7.58 -16.93
C GLU A 693 -5.28 8.68 -16.89
N VAL A 694 -4.22 8.48 -17.67
CA VAL A 694 -3.16 9.47 -17.89
C VAL A 694 -3.20 9.90 -19.36
N LEU A 695 -3.45 11.18 -19.59
CA LEU A 695 -3.42 11.82 -20.91
C LEU A 695 -2.06 12.48 -21.14
N ALA A 696 -1.36 12.08 -22.20
CA ALA A 696 -0.13 12.72 -22.64
C ALA A 696 -0.41 13.75 -23.74
N ILE A 697 0.01 15.00 -23.54
CA ILE A 697 0.01 16.06 -24.55
C ILE A 697 1.41 16.14 -25.15
N MET A 698 1.54 15.81 -26.44
CA MET A 698 2.81 15.77 -27.16
C MET A 698 2.77 16.67 -28.39
N GLY A 699 3.94 17.11 -28.84
CA GLY A 699 4.06 17.96 -30.02
C GLY A 699 5.39 18.72 -30.05
N PRO A 700 5.75 19.34 -31.19
CA PRO A 700 6.99 20.11 -31.34
C PRO A 700 7.11 21.27 -30.34
N SER A 701 8.32 21.82 -30.18
CA SER A 701 8.52 23.05 -29.42
C SER A 701 7.66 24.18 -30.02
N GLY A 702 7.00 24.97 -29.16
CA GLY A 702 6.16 26.09 -29.61
C GLY A 702 4.81 25.70 -30.22
N CYS A 703 4.40 24.42 -30.19
CA CYS A 703 3.11 23.98 -30.76
C CYS A 703 1.87 24.26 -29.89
N GLY A 704 2.06 24.83 -28.69
CA GLY A 704 0.97 25.17 -27.75
C GLY A 704 0.68 24.14 -26.65
N LYS A 705 1.61 23.21 -26.32
CA LYS A 705 1.41 22.20 -25.25
C LYS A 705 1.18 22.85 -23.88
N SER A 706 2.14 23.63 -23.39
CA SER A 706 2.04 24.34 -22.12
C SER A 706 0.88 25.33 -22.15
N THR A 707 0.63 25.99 -23.29
CA THR A 707 -0.56 26.86 -23.44
C THR A 707 -1.89 26.11 -23.27
N LEU A 708 -2.04 24.92 -23.85
CA LEU A 708 -3.22 24.07 -23.63
C LEU A 708 -3.30 23.64 -22.17
N LEU A 709 -2.19 23.22 -21.57
CA LEU A 709 -2.15 22.78 -20.17
C LEU A 709 -2.48 23.93 -19.19
N ASP A 710 -1.92 25.12 -19.41
CA ASP A 710 -2.17 26.35 -18.65
C ASP A 710 -3.61 26.83 -18.81
N THR A 711 -4.18 26.71 -20.02
CA THR A 711 -5.60 27.05 -20.25
C THR A 711 -6.50 26.04 -19.54
N LEU A 712 -6.16 24.74 -19.58
CA LEU A 712 -6.84 23.68 -18.82
C LEU A 712 -6.51 23.69 -17.31
N ALA A 713 -5.66 24.59 -16.84
CA ALA A 713 -5.36 24.83 -15.43
C ALA A 713 -5.84 26.21 -14.94
N ASP A 714 -6.46 27.00 -15.83
CA ASP A 714 -7.02 28.34 -15.58
C ASP A 714 -5.98 29.45 -15.35
N HIS A 715 -4.77 29.28 -15.87
CA HIS A 715 -3.70 30.28 -15.77
C HIS A 715 -3.76 31.34 -16.89
N TYR A 716 -4.63 31.19 -17.89
CA TYR A 716 -4.72 32.06 -19.07
C TYR A 716 -6.10 32.76 -19.12
N LYS A 717 -6.13 34.10 -19.06
CA LYS A 717 -7.38 34.91 -18.92
C LYS A 717 -8.07 35.31 -20.23
N GLU A 718 -7.48 35.03 -21.40
CA GLU A 718 -8.00 35.47 -22.71
C GLU A 718 -8.16 34.28 -23.67
N PHE A 719 -9.27 33.53 -23.53
CA PHE A 719 -9.66 32.43 -24.42
C PHE A 719 -11.17 32.45 -24.71
N ASN A 720 -11.62 31.77 -25.77
CA ASN A 720 -13.03 31.76 -26.20
C ASN A 720 -13.94 30.78 -25.41
N GLY A 721 -13.43 30.14 -24.36
CA GLY A 721 -14.21 29.29 -23.46
C GLY A 721 -14.68 30.09 -22.25
N GLU A 722 -15.87 29.81 -21.73
CA GLU A 722 -16.40 30.53 -20.57
C GLU A 722 -15.46 30.37 -19.34
N ASP A 723 -14.94 31.51 -18.88
CA ASP A 723 -14.27 31.71 -17.58
C ASP A 723 -15.24 31.36 -16.43
N ASP A 724 -15.28 30.11 -15.95
CA ASP A 724 -15.65 29.80 -14.55
C ASP A 724 -15.42 28.33 -14.10
N TRP A 725 -14.79 27.46 -14.90
CA TRP A 725 -14.72 26.00 -14.65
C TRP A 725 -13.77 25.55 -13.49
N SER A 726 -13.38 26.44 -12.55
CA SER A 726 -12.20 26.18 -11.69
C SER A 726 -12.19 26.50 -10.21
N ASN A 727 -13.05 27.34 -9.64
CA ASN A 727 -12.67 27.92 -8.34
C ASN A 727 -12.81 27.01 -7.12
N ASN A 728 -13.45 25.82 -7.22
CA ASN A 728 -13.70 24.94 -6.06
C ASN A 728 -13.24 23.49 -6.18
N ILE A 729 -12.61 23.09 -7.28
CA ILE A 729 -11.97 21.76 -7.35
C ILE A 729 -10.51 21.94 -6.97
N ILE A 730 -10.02 21.14 -6.01
CA ILE A 730 -8.60 21.09 -5.66
C ILE A 730 -7.87 20.51 -6.87
N LYS A 731 -7.33 21.43 -7.69
CA LYS A 731 -6.43 21.16 -8.80
C LYS A 731 -5.01 21.33 -8.27
N ALA A 732 -4.08 20.55 -8.79
CA ALA A 732 -2.67 20.80 -8.56
C ALA A 732 -1.95 20.89 -9.90
N TYR A 733 -1.04 21.86 -9.98
CA TYR A 733 -0.31 22.17 -11.20
C TYR A 733 1.17 22.13 -10.90
N VAL A 734 1.89 21.22 -11.55
CA VAL A 734 3.35 21.12 -11.45
C VAL A 734 3.95 21.82 -12.65
N THR A 735 4.62 22.94 -12.40
CA THR A 735 5.31 23.75 -13.42
C THR A 735 6.49 23.00 -14.04
N GLN A 736 6.96 23.45 -15.20
CA GLN A 736 8.16 22.89 -15.84
C GLN A 736 9.41 23.03 -14.96
N ASP A 737 9.60 24.20 -14.34
CA ASP A 737 10.71 24.46 -13.41
C ASP A 737 10.38 24.01 -11.99
N ASP A 738 11.34 23.33 -11.34
CA ASP A 738 11.25 22.93 -9.94
C ASP A 738 11.70 24.09 -9.02
N ILE A 739 10.80 25.02 -8.73
CA ILE A 739 11.08 26.15 -7.83
C ILE A 739 10.92 25.70 -6.38
N LEU A 740 12.02 25.18 -5.82
CA LEU A 740 12.05 24.68 -4.44
C LEU A 740 12.99 25.50 -3.56
N MET A 741 12.62 25.68 -2.28
CA MET A 741 13.46 26.37 -1.31
C MET A 741 14.68 25.50 -0.95
N THR A 742 15.82 25.83 -1.56
CA THR A 742 17.04 25.00 -1.56
C THR A 742 17.66 24.74 -0.18
N THR A 743 17.35 25.59 0.81
CA THR A 743 17.84 25.49 2.18
C THR A 743 17.09 24.46 3.03
N LEU A 744 15.87 24.07 2.62
CA LEU A 744 15.04 23.12 3.33
C LEU A 744 15.40 21.67 2.98
N THR A 745 15.16 20.76 3.91
CA THR A 745 15.11 19.32 3.65
C THR A 745 13.81 18.91 2.95
N VAL A 746 13.78 17.72 2.32
CA VAL A 746 12.55 17.17 1.73
C VAL A 746 11.41 17.14 2.74
N ARG A 747 11.68 16.64 3.96
CA ARG A 747 10.72 16.59 5.05
C ARG A 747 10.21 17.97 5.40
N GLU A 748 11.10 18.94 5.61
CA GLU A 748 10.71 20.31 5.96
C GLU A 748 9.87 20.94 4.86
N ALA A 749 10.30 20.86 3.60
CA ALA A 749 9.56 21.44 2.47
C ALA A 749 8.14 20.84 2.35
N VAL A 750 8.02 19.52 2.43
CA VAL A 750 6.72 18.84 2.35
C VAL A 750 5.88 19.09 3.63
N TYR A 751 6.50 19.15 4.81
CA TYR A 751 5.78 19.43 6.07
C TYR A 751 5.28 20.87 6.13
N TYR A 752 6.09 21.84 5.70
CA TYR A 752 5.66 23.24 5.62
C TYR A 752 4.55 23.41 4.60
N SER A 753 4.69 22.79 3.42
CA SER A 753 3.61 22.76 2.43
C SER A 753 2.34 22.12 3.01
N ALA A 754 2.46 21.00 3.74
CA ALA A 754 1.32 20.36 4.41
C ALA A 754 0.67 21.25 5.47
N HIS A 755 1.44 22.04 6.23
CA HIS A 755 0.88 22.97 7.21
C HIS A 755 0.10 24.12 6.55
N LEU A 756 0.58 24.60 5.40
CA LEU A 756 -0.01 25.73 4.66
C LEU A 756 -1.19 25.33 3.77
N GLN A 757 -1.11 24.18 3.11
CA GLN A 757 -2.10 23.74 2.13
C GLN A 757 -3.22 22.88 2.73
N LEU A 758 -2.99 22.18 3.86
CA LEU A 758 -4.02 21.36 4.49
C LEU A 758 -4.89 22.17 5.47
N PRO A 759 -6.19 21.86 5.61
CA PRO A 759 -7.11 22.59 6.48
C PRO A 759 -6.66 22.70 7.93
N ASP A 760 -6.94 23.81 8.60
CA ASP A 760 -6.63 24.03 10.03
C ASP A 760 -7.45 23.16 10.99
N THR A 761 -8.51 22.53 10.49
CA THR A 761 -9.26 21.49 11.23
C THR A 761 -8.44 20.22 11.45
N MET A 762 -7.40 19.99 10.62
CA MET A 762 -6.51 18.85 10.74
C MET A 762 -5.42 19.14 11.76
N THR A 763 -5.25 18.26 12.74
CA THR A 763 -4.22 18.40 13.76
C THR A 763 -2.82 18.33 13.14
N SER A 764 -1.82 18.94 13.78
CA SER A 764 -0.43 18.88 13.29
C SER A 764 0.10 17.45 13.16
N ALA A 765 -0.41 16.50 13.97
CA ALA A 765 -0.05 15.08 13.86
C ALA A 765 -0.61 14.44 12.58
N GLU A 766 -1.86 14.73 12.23
CA GLU A 766 -2.49 14.25 11.00
C GLU A 766 -1.87 14.89 9.75
N LYS A 767 -1.56 16.20 9.79
CA LYS A 767 -0.86 16.89 8.70
C LYS A 767 0.52 16.26 8.44
N ARG A 768 1.26 15.90 9.50
CA ARG A 768 2.56 15.20 9.41
C ARG A 768 2.41 13.76 8.88
N PHE A 769 1.42 13.02 9.35
CA PHE A 769 1.15 11.67 8.88
C PHE A 769 0.84 11.66 7.37
N ARG A 770 0.06 12.63 6.90
CA ARG A 770 -0.24 12.80 5.48
C ARG A 770 1.01 13.10 4.67
N ALA A 771 1.85 14.02 5.13
CA ALA A 771 3.12 14.33 4.49
C ALA A 771 4.07 13.13 4.39
N GLU A 772 4.25 12.36 5.47
CA GLU A 772 5.09 11.14 5.45
C GLU A 772 4.55 10.08 4.48
N THR A 773 3.23 9.92 4.42
CA THR A 773 2.58 8.99 3.49
C THR A 773 2.87 9.40 2.04
N THR A 774 2.73 10.67 1.71
CA THR A 774 2.98 11.20 0.36
C THR A 774 4.46 11.11 -0.05
N ILE A 775 5.39 11.35 0.88
CA ILE A 775 6.83 11.13 0.64
C ILE A 775 7.11 9.65 0.31
N LYS A 776 6.43 8.74 1.00
CA LYS A 776 6.55 7.30 0.77
C LYS A 776 5.99 6.90 -0.60
N GLU A 777 4.85 7.43 -1.00
CA GLU A 777 4.21 7.20 -2.31
C GLU A 777 5.12 7.63 -3.47
N MET A 778 5.82 8.76 -3.32
CA MET A 778 6.74 9.29 -4.33
C MET A 778 8.14 8.64 -4.29
N GLY A 779 8.39 7.64 -3.44
CA GLY A 779 9.68 6.95 -3.40
C GLY A 779 10.82 7.85 -2.93
N LEU A 780 10.54 8.76 -1.99
CA LEU A 780 11.50 9.74 -1.46
C LEU A 780 11.97 9.42 -0.03
N GLN A 781 11.73 8.20 0.47
CA GLN A 781 12.05 7.76 1.84
C GLN A 781 13.52 7.97 2.17
N ASP A 782 14.41 7.62 1.22
CA ASP A 782 15.86 7.73 1.40
C ASP A 782 16.35 9.19 1.38
N ALA A 783 15.54 10.10 0.84
CA ALA A 783 15.86 11.52 0.68
C ALA A 783 15.14 12.42 1.70
N VAL A 784 14.31 11.88 2.59
CA VAL A 784 13.47 12.61 3.56
C VAL A 784 14.21 13.71 4.31
N ASN A 785 15.41 13.43 4.84
CA ASN A 785 16.18 14.40 5.62
C ASN A 785 17.28 15.10 4.80
N THR A 786 17.29 14.92 3.48
CA THR A 786 18.30 15.52 2.59
C THR A 786 17.87 16.94 2.21
N ARG A 787 18.80 17.90 2.27
CA ARG A 787 18.56 19.26 1.78
C ARG A 787 18.31 19.25 0.28
N ILE A 788 17.32 20.03 -0.16
CA ILE A 788 16.95 20.15 -1.56
C ILE A 788 18.15 20.59 -2.40
N GLY A 789 18.92 21.56 -1.92
CA GLY A 789 20.18 22.01 -2.54
C GLY A 789 19.96 22.83 -3.81
N GLY A 790 20.80 23.83 -4.00
CA GLY A 790 20.74 24.79 -5.10
C GLY A 790 21.95 24.73 -6.01
N TRP A 791 22.17 25.79 -6.80
CA TRP A 791 23.37 25.93 -7.63
C TRP A 791 24.67 25.95 -6.81
N ALA A 792 24.63 26.52 -5.59
CA ALA A 792 25.80 26.70 -4.73
C ALA A 792 26.03 25.58 -3.71
N VAL A 793 25.01 24.78 -3.38
CA VAL A 793 25.09 23.72 -2.36
C VAL A 793 24.46 22.45 -2.92
N LYS A 794 25.27 21.40 -3.06
CA LYS A 794 24.82 20.10 -3.57
C LYS A 794 23.75 19.52 -2.63
N GLY A 795 22.65 19.06 -3.22
CA GLY A 795 21.55 18.42 -2.51
C GLY A 795 20.96 17.29 -3.33
N LEU A 796 19.66 17.31 -3.56
CA LEU A 796 18.93 16.29 -4.31
C LEU A 796 19.34 16.24 -5.78
N SER A 797 19.26 15.05 -6.38
CA SER A 797 19.37 14.89 -7.83
C SER A 797 18.19 15.56 -8.54
N GLY A 798 18.32 15.86 -9.84
CA GLY A 798 17.21 16.44 -10.63
C GLY A 798 15.92 15.61 -10.54
N GLY A 799 16.03 14.27 -10.65
CA GLY A 799 14.90 13.36 -10.49
C GLY A 799 14.28 13.35 -9.10
N GLN A 800 15.09 13.54 -8.05
CA GLN A 800 14.57 13.66 -6.69
C GLN A 800 13.89 15.02 -6.48
N LYS A 801 14.47 16.13 -6.97
CA LYS A 801 13.84 17.46 -6.94
C LYS A 801 12.49 17.45 -7.63
N ARG A 802 12.41 16.82 -8.80
CA ARG A 802 11.16 16.68 -9.55
C ARG A 802 10.09 15.93 -8.77
N ARG A 803 10.46 14.81 -8.12
CA ARG A 803 9.55 14.07 -7.25
C ARG A 803 9.12 14.86 -6.02
N VAL A 804 9.97 15.72 -5.47
CA VAL A 804 9.62 16.60 -4.34
C VAL A 804 8.63 17.68 -4.77
N SER A 805 8.85 18.30 -5.93
CA SER A 805 7.93 19.26 -6.54
C SER A 805 6.53 18.65 -6.71
N ILE A 806 6.46 17.46 -7.33
CA ILE A 806 5.19 16.72 -7.45
C ILE A 806 4.64 16.34 -6.07
N CYS A 807 5.48 15.90 -5.13
CA CYS A 807 5.09 15.50 -3.77
C CYS A 807 4.37 16.62 -3.01
N MET A 808 4.83 17.87 -3.14
CA MET A 808 4.20 19.02 -2.50
C MET A 808 2.79 19.27 -3.04
N GLU A 809 2.62 19.18 -4.36
CA GLU A 809 1.35 19.43 -5.04
C GLU A 809 0.30 18.34 -4.81
N ILE A 810 0.73 17.09 -4.57
CA ILE A 810 -0.21 15.99 -4.31
C ILE A 810 -0.65 15.86 -2.85
N LEU A 811 -0.12 16.66 -1.91
CA LEU A 811 -0.45 16.62 -0.48
C LEU A 811 -1.95 16.81 -0.22
N THR A 812 -2.57 17.71 -0.97
CA THR A 812 -4.00 18.02 -0.89
C THR A 812 -4.88 16.89 -1.45
N ARG A 813 -4.27 15.83 -2.02
CA ARG A 813 -4.93 14.75 -2.80
C ARG A 813 -5.85 15.33 -3.88
N PRO A 814 -5.28 16.10 -4.84
CA PRO A 814 -6.06 16.70 -5.91
C PRO A 814 -6.70 15.60 -6.77
N LYS A 815 -7.96 15.80 -7.15
CA LYS A 815 -8.65 14.89 -8.08
C LYS A 815 -8.20 15.12 -9.54
N LEU A 816 -7.68 16.32 -9.83
CA LEU A 816 -7.11 16.72 -11.12
C LEU A 816 -5.64 17.15 -10.94
N LEU A 817 -4.73 16.47 -11.63
CA LEU A 817 -3.30 16.75 -11.59
C LEU A 817 -2.77 17.12 -12.98
N PHE A 818 -2.23 18.34 -13.10
CA PHE A 818 -1.59 18.84 -14.31
C PHE A 818 -0.07 18.83 -14.14
N LEU A 819 0.65 18.30 -15.13
CA LEU A 819 2.10 18.14 -15.08
C LEU A 819 2.73 18.73 -16.34
N ASP A 820 3.43 19.86 -16.23
CA ASP A 820 4.12 20.45 -17.37
C ASP A 820 5.54 19.89 -17.50
N GLU A 821 5.77 19.06 -18.51
CA GLU A 821 7.02 18.36 -18.80
C GLU A 821 7.65 17.66 -17.58
N PRO A 822 6.97 16.68 -16.95
CA PRO A 822 7.44 16.01 -15.73
C PRO A 822 8.74 15.22 -15.94
N THR A 823 9.11 14.91 -17.18
CA THR A 823 10.32 14.16 -17.55
C THR A 823 11.47 15.06 -18.02
N SER A 824 11.29 16.39 -18.06
CA SER A 824 12.33 17.30 -18.54
C SER A 824 13.53 17.32 -17.58
N GLY A 825 14.75 17.30 -18.13
CA GLY A 825 15.98 17.27 -17.34
C GLY A 825 16.26 15.96 -16.60
N LEU A 826 15.48 14.90 -16.87
CA LEU A 826 15.66 13.55 -16.29
C LEU A 826 16.25 12.59 -17.31
N ASP A 827 17.01 11.61 -16.84
CA ASP A 827 17.41 10.47 -17.67
C ASP A 827 16.22 9.52 -17.90
N SER A 828 16.36 8.58 -18.84
CA SER A 828 15.26 7.68 -19.24
C SER A 828 14.76 6.82 -18.07
N ALA A 829 15.66 6.35 -17.20
CA ALA A 829 15.32 5.53 -16.05
C ALA A 829 14.58 6.34 -14.96
N ALA A 830 15.04 7.55 -14.62
CA ALA A 830 14.33 8.41 -13.68
C ALA A 830 12.99 8.87 -14.24
N SER A 831 12.89 9.14 -15.55
CA SER A 831 11.63 9.48 -16.22
C SER A 831 10.61 8.35 -16.10
N TYR A 832 11.01 7.10 -16.36
CA TYR A 832 10.15 5.94 -16.19
C TYR A 832 9.70 5.75 -14.74
N HIS A 833 10.62 5.91 -13.77
CA HIS A 833 10.28 5.81 -12.36
C HIS A 833 9.32 6.91 -11.90
N VAL A 834 9.46 8.15 -12.38
CA VAL A 834 8.53 9.25 -12.06
C VAL A 834 7.15 8.97 -12.65
N MET A 835 7.10 8.64 -13.95
CA MET A 835 5.82 8.41 -14.64
C MET A 835 5.10 7.16 -14.16
N SER A 836 5.80 6.06 -13.84
CA SER A 836 5.18 4.85 -13.28
C SER A 836 4.52 5.10 -11.92
N ARG A 837 5.12 5.97 -11.07
CA ARG A 837 4.49 6.38 -9.80
C ARG A 837 3.25 7.23 -10.03
N ILE A 838 3.30 8.19 -10.95
CA ILE A 838 2.14 9.02 -11.33
C ILE A 838 0.98 8.16 -11.86
N VAL A 839 1.28 7.17 -12.71
CA VAL A 839 0.27 6.23 -13.23
C VAL A 839 -0.29 5.35 -12.11
N GLY A 840 0.55 4.92 -11.17
CA GLY A 840 0.10 4.23 -9.95
C GLY A 840 -0.87 5.09 -9.14
N LEU A 841 -0.54 6.36 -8.91
CA LEU A 841 -1.43 7.32 -8.23
C LEU A 841 -2.75 7.52 -8.98
N ALA A 842 -2.72 7.61 -10.30
CA ALA A 842 -3.94 7.72 -11.11
C ALA A 842 -4.86 6.50 -10.89
N LYS A 843 -4.31 5.28 -10.99
CA LYS A 843 -5.07 4.02 -10.87
C LYS A 843 -5.60 3.74 -9.47
N HIS A 844 -4.78 3.96 -8.44
CA HIS A 844 -5.17 3.65 -7.06
C HIS A 844 -6.16 4.66 -6.48
N ASP A 845 -5.98 5.94 -6.78
CA ASP A 845 -6.78 7.01 -6.18
C ASP A 845 -7.92 7.52 -7.10
N GLY A 846 -8.03 7.01 -8.32
CA GLY A 846 -9.01 7.47 -9.31
C GLY A 846 -8.78 8.92 -9.77
N ARG A 847 -7.52 9.39 -9.78
CA ARG A 847 -7.16 10.76 -10.19
C ARG A 847 -7.14 10.87 -11.71
N THR A 848 -7.46 12.05 -12.21
CA THR A 848 -7.31 12.41 -13.62
C THR A 848 -6.00 13.15 -13.81
N VAL A 849 -5.09 12.60 -14.62
CA VAL A 849 -3.75 13.18 -14.83
C VAL A 849 -3.60 13.63 -16.28
N VAL A 850 -3.18 14.89 -16.46
CA VAL A 850 -2.84 15.47 -17.77
C VAL A 850 -1.39 15.92 -17.73
N ALA A 851 -0.55 15.35 -18.60
CA ALA A 851 0.89 15.65 -18.62
C ALA A 851 1.33 16.11 -20.02
N SER A 852 2.05 17.22 -20.12
CA SER A 852 2.78 17.56 -21.34
C SER A 852 4.11 16.78 -21.38
N ILE A 853 4.48 16.20 -22.51
CA ILE A 853 5.71 15.38 -22.64
C ILE A 853 6.48 15.81 -23.89
N HIS A 854 7.77 16.13 -23.75
CA HIS A 854 8.56 16.66 -24.87
C HIS A 854 9.17 15.58 -25.77
N GLN A 855 9.80 14.52 -25.22
CA GLN A 855 10.29 13.36 -25.99
C GLN A 855 10.36 12.12 -25.05
N PRO A 856 9.32 11.27 -24.99
CA PRO A 856 9.36 10.09 -24.11
C PRO A 856 10.15 8.93 -24.73
N SER A 857 10.88 8.19 -23.87
CA SER A 857 11.37 6.86 -24.23
C SER A 857 10.21 5.92 -24.54
N SER A 858 10.46 4.83 -25.27
CA SER A 858 9.41 3.87 -25.62
C SER A 858 8.72 3.30 -24.38
N GLU A 859 9.46 3.01 -23.31
CA GLU A 859 8.90 2.55 -22.03
C GLU A 859 7.97 3.58 -21.37
N VAL A 860 8.33 4.86 -21.40
CA VAL A 860 7.49 5.94 -20.85
C VAL A 860 6.27 6.16 -21.72
N PHE A 861 6.44 6.10 -23.05
CA PHE A 861 5.34 6.25 -24.00
C PHE A 861 4.27 5.17 -23.78
N GLU A 862 4.67 3.93 -23.48
CA GLU A 862 3.75 2.82 -23.21
C GLU A 862 2.85 3.01 -21.99
N LEU A 863 3.25 3.85 -21.03
CA LEU A 863 2.48 4.13 -19.81
C LEU A 863 1.24 4.99 -20.03
N PHE A 864 1.12 5.69 -21.17
CA PHE A 864 0.00 6.59 -21.44
C PHE A 864 -1.23 5.85 -21.97
N HIS A 865 -2.41 6.26 -21.46
CA HIS A 865 -3.69 5.69 -21.88
C HIS A 865 -4.16 6.40 -23.16
N ASN A 866 -4.20 7.73 -23.12
CA ASN A 866 -4.57 8.57 -24.25
C ASN A 866 -3.42 9.49 -24.66
N LEU A 867 -3.36 9.80 -25.95
CA LEU A 867 -2.40 10.72 -26.56
C LEU A 867 -3.16 11.87 -27.21
N CYS A 868 -2.75 13.11 -26.92
CA CYS A 868 -3.13 14.32 -27.64
C CYS A 868 -1.88 14.85 -28.36
N LEU A 869 -1.84 14.72 -29.69
CA LEU A 869 -0.74 15.21 -30.51
C LEU A 869 -1.10 16.56 -31.12
N LEU A 870 -0.32 17.59 -30.77
CA LEU A 870 -0.47 18.96 -31.24
C LEU A 870 0.64 19.35 -32.22
N SER A 871 0.28 20.14 -33.24
CA SER A 871 1.23 20.82 -34.11
C SER A 871 0.71 22.20 -34.47
N TYR A 872 1.51 23.24 -34.21
CA TYR A 872 1.17 24.66 -34.39
C TYR A 872 -0.27 25.02 -33.97
N GLY A 873 -0.68 24.61 -32.76
CA GLY A 873 -1.99 24.92 -32.20
C GLY A 873 -3.17 24.07 -32.69
N LYS A 874 -2.94 23.12 -33.61
CA LYS A 874 -3.97 22.21 -34.14
C LYS A 874 -3.80 20.81 -33.58
N THR A 875 -4.92 20.11 -33.38
CA THR A 875 -4.93 18.68 -33.04
C THR A 875 -4.65 17.84 -34.28
N VAL A 876 -3.54 17.12 -34.25
CA VAL A 876 -3.14 16.15 -35.29
C VAL A 876 -3.77 14.78 -35.00
N TYR A 877 -3.84 14.40 -33.73
CA TYR A 877 -4.46 13.16 -33.27
C TYR A 877 -4.90 13.31 -31.82
N PHE A 878 -6.06 12.75 -31.47
CA PHE A 878 -6.45 12.55 -30.08
C PHE A 878 -7.17 11.21 -29.94
N GLY A 879 -6.77 10.39 -28.97
CA GLY A 879 -7.39 9.09 -28.72
C GLY A 879 -6.45 8.12 -27.99
N PRO A 880 -6.82 6.83 -27.91
CA PRO A 880 -5.98 5.81 -27.29
C PRO A 880 -4.63 5.72 -28.00
N ARG A 881 -3.55 5.60 -27.21
CA ARG A 881 -2.19 5.51 -27.75
C ARG A 881 -1.99 4.32 -28.70
N SER A 882 -2.66 3.19 -28.44
CA SER A 882 -2.55 1.95 -29.22
C SER A 882 -2.92 2.13 -30.70
N PHE A 883 -3.85 3.04 -31.00
CA PHE A 883 -4.31 3.28 -32.37
C PHE A 883 -3.48 4.33 -33.13
N THR A 884 -2.55 5.02 -32.47
CA THR A 884 -1.76 6.09 -33.13
C THR A 884 -0.88 5.53 -34.25
N SER A 885 -0.27 4.34 -34.08
CA SER A 885 0.57 3.73 -35.11
C SER A 885 -0.20 3.39 -36.38
N GLU A 886 -1.42 2.87 -36.21
CA GLU A 886 -2.33 2.55 -37.31
C GLU A 886 -2.79 3.82 -38.03
N PHE A 887 -3.17 4.87 -37.28
CA PHE A 887 -3.54 6.16 -37.84
C PHE A 887 -2.44 6.77 -38.73
N PHE A 888 -1.19 6.77 -38.27
CA PHE A 888 -0.07 7.29 -39.06
C PHE A 888 0.24 6.41 -40.28
N ALA A 889 0.15 5.08 -40.15
CA ALA A 889 0.35 4.14 -41.26
C ALA A 889 -0.71 4.31 -42.36
N CYS A 890 -1.99 4.40 -42.00
CA CYS A 890 -3.10 4.59 -42.94
C CYS A 890 -3.01 5.91 -43.72
N ASN A 891 -2.37 6.93 -43.13
CA ASN A 891 -2.19 8.25 -43.75
C ASN A 891 -0.86 8.40 -44.54
N GLY A 892 -0.14 7.29 -44.74
CA GLY A 892 1.08 7.25 -45.57
C GLY A 892 2.38 7.56 -44.83
N PHE A 893 2.37 7.55 -43.49
CA PHE A 893 3.53 7.82 -42.64
C PHE A 893 3.81 6.65 -41.66
N PRO A 894 4.00 5.41 -42.15
CA PRO A 894 4.23 4.26 -41.26
C PRO A 894 5.50 4.45 -40.43
N CYS A 895 5.44 4.06 -39.16
CA CYS A 895 6.61 4.08 -38.30
C CYS A 895 7.64 3.04 -38.78
N PRO A 896 8.91 3.42 -39.04
CA PRO A 896 9.94 2.47 -39.44
C PRO A 896 10.24 1.42 -38.35
N SER A 897 10.60 0.21 -38.76
CA SER A 897 11.02 -0.85 -37.84
C SER A 897 12.23 -0.40 -36.99
N LEU A 898 12.22 -0.73 -35.70
CA LEU A 898 13.28 -0.36 -34.73
C LEU A 898 13.41 1.14 -34.46
N THR A 899 12.39 1.94 -34.80
CA THR A 899 12.33 3.38 -34.43
C THR A 899 11.32 3.59 -33.31
N ASN A 900 11.66 4.44 -32.35
CA ASN A 900 10.75 4.84 -31.28
C ASN A 900 9.52 5.57 -31.87
N PRO A 901 8.28 5.08 -31.65
CA PRO A 901 7.08 5.68 -32.24
C PRO A 901 6.89 7.16 -31.89
N SER A 902 7.19 7.55 -30.65
CA SER A 902 7.09 8.96 -30.21
C SER A 902 7.99 9.89 -31.03
N ASP A 903 9.24 9.46 -31.27
CA ASP A 903 10.21 10.22 -32.06
C ASP A 903 9.78 10.31 -33.53
N HIS A 904 9.23 9.24 -34.09
CA HIS A 904 8.68 9.25 -35.45
C HIS A 904 7.51 10.23 -35.60
N TYR A 905 6.55 10.21 -34.67
CA TYR A 905 5.41 11.13 -34.70
C TYR A 905 5.86 12.58 -34.59
N LEU A 906 6.75 12.90 -33.64
CA LEU A 906 7.26 14.25 -33.44
C LEU A 906 8.05 14.77 -34.66
N ARG A 907 8.86 13.92 -35.30
CA ARG A 907 9.57 14.27 -36.54
C ARG A 907 8.59 14.57 -37.68
N THR A 908 7.53 13.77 -37.80
CA THR A 908 6.53 13.92 -38.87
C THR A 908 5.75 15.23 -38.74
N VAL A 909 5.54 15.72 -37.51
CA VAL A 909 4.72 16.92 -37.25
C VAL A 909 5.52 18.21 -36.97
N ASN A 910 6.84 18.20 -37.12
CA ASN A 910 7.73 19.32 -36.79
C ASN A 910 8.25 20.06 -38.05
N LYS A 911 7.87 21.34 -38.21
CA LYS A 911 8.20 22.17 -39.38
C LYS A 911 9.55 22.90 -39.27
N ASP A 912 10.18 22.92 -38.09
CA ASP A 912 11.38 23.73 -37.83
C ASP A 912 12.66 23.24 -38.56
N PHE A 913 12.61 22.05 -39.16
CA PHE A 913 13.71 21.46 -39.93
C PHE A 913 13.33 21.39 -41.42
N GLU A 914 13.47 22.50 -42.13
CA GLU A 914 13.06 22.65 -43.54
C GLU A 914 13.94 21.90 -44.57
N ASP A 915 15.01 21.21 -44.14
CA ASP A 915 16.02 20.65 -45.05
C ASP A 915 15.84 19.17 -45.44
N LYS A 916 14.78 18.48 -45.00
CA LYS A 916 14.53 17.07 -45.38
C LYS A 916 13.06 16.78 -45.68
N ASP A 917 12.80 16.64 -46.97
CA ASP A 917 11.72 15.87 -47.57
C ASP A 917 11.30 14.63 -46.73
N ILE A 918 10.04 14.54 -46.30
CA ILE A 918 9.50 13.36 -45.60
C ILE A 918 9.13 12.29 -46.64
N GLU A 919 9.79 11.13 -46.58
CA GLU A 919 9.48 9.98 -47.44
C GLU A 919 8.14 9.34 -47.05
N ARG A 920 7.18 9.30 -47.99
CA ARG A 920 5.91 8.58 -47.86
C ARG A 920 6.10 7.07 -48.08
N GLY A 921 6.80 6.39 -47.16
CA GLY A 921 7.07 4.95 -47.28
C GLY A 921 7.91 4.58 -48.52
N PRO A 922 8.14 3.27 -48.76
CA PRO A 922 9.02 2.83 -49.83
C PRO A 922 8.36 3.03 -51.21
N GLY A 923 8.74 4.12 -51.91
CA GLY A 923 8.42 4.38 -53.31
C GLY A 923 7.53 5.58 -53.64
N ALA A 924 7.24 6.49 -52.70
CA ALA A 924 6.43 7.69 -52.95
C ALA A 924 7.23 9.00 -52.96
N ASN A 925 6.71 10.01 -53.66
CA ASN A 925 7.27 11.37 -53.71
C ASN A 925 7.41 11.96 -52.30
N SER A 926 8.51 12.66 -52.08
CA SER A 926 8.69 13.50 -50.91
C SER A 926 7.65 14.60 -50.86
N ILE A 927 7.09 14.83 -49.67
CA ILE A 927 6.12 15.90 -49.44
C ILE A 927 6.65 16.83 -48.35
N SER A 928 6.24 18.09 -48.44
CA SER A 928 6.59 19.08 -47.43
C SER A 928 5.93 18.75 -46.09
N VAL A 929 6.60 19.11 -44.98
CA VAL A 929 6.07 18.90 -43.62
C VAL A 929 4.70 19.59 -43.44
N GLU A 930 4.49 20.73 -44.09
CA GLU A 930 3.23 21.48 -44.02
C GLU A 930 2.07 20.74 -44.70
N GLU A 931 2.33 20.08 -45.83
CA GLU A 931 1.35 19.20 -46.47
C GLU A 931 1.07 17.96 -45.62
N ALA A 932 2.09 17.38 -44.99
CA ALA A 932 1.93 16.24 -44.09
C ALA A 932 1.04 16.56 -42.88
N ILE A 933 1.25 17.71 -42.22
CA ILE A 933 0.43 18.19 -41.11
C ILE A 933 -1.02 18.40 -41.57
N ASN A 934 -1.24 19.03 -42.72
CA ASN A 934 -2.59 19.27 -43.24
C ASN A 934 -3.32 17.96 -43.59
N VAL A 935 -2.62 16.97 -44.16
CA VAL A 935 -3.17 15.63 -44.41
C VAL A 935 -3.62 14.98 -43.10
N LEU A 936 -2.75 14.96 -42.08
CA LEU A 936 -3.07 14.33 -40.79
C LEU A 936 -4.19 15.05 -40.04
N VAL A 937 -4.21 16.39 -40.02
CA VAL A 937 -5.28 17.17 -39.39
C VAL A 937 -6.63 16.93 -40.09
N ASN A 938 -6.65 16.90 -41.41
CA ASN A 938 -7.88 16.63 -42.17
C ASN A 938 -8.33 15.18 -42.00
N ALA A 939 -7.40 14.22 -41.97
CA ALA A 939 -7.68 12.83 -41.68
C ALA A 939 -8.25 12.64 -40.27
N TYR A 940 -7.70 13.32 -39.26
CA TYR A 940 -8.23 13.28 -37.91
C TYR A 940 -9.65 13.85 -37.85
N LYS A 941 -9.88 15.04 -38.43
CA LYS A 941 -11.22 15.65 -38.49
C LYS A 941 -12.27 14.82 -39.24
N SER A 942 -11.85 13.95 -40.15
CA SER A 942 -12.72 13.04 -40.91
C SER A 942 -12.75 11.61 -40.36
N SER A 943 -12.01 11.32 -39.28
CA SER A 943 -11.92 9.99 -38.68
C SER A 943 -13.09 9.70 -37.75
N ASP A 944 -13.47 8.42 -37.66
CA ASP A 944 -14.43 7.92 -36.67
C ASP A 944 -14.00 8.27 -35.23
N THR A 945 -12.70 8.29 -34.96
CA THR A 945 -12.12 8.69 -33.68
C THR A 945 -12.51 10.11 -33.27
N PHE A 946 -12.55 11.08 -34.19
CA PHE A 946 -12.97 12.44 -33.89
C PHE A 946 -14.47 12.53 -33.56
N HIS A 947 -15.29 11.76 -34.27
CA HIS A 947 -16.71 11.65 -33.99
C HIS A 947 -16.98 10.97 -32.64
N ASP A 948 -16.25 9.90 -32.31
CA ASP A 948 -16.30 9.20 -31.02
C ASP A 948 -15.89 10.09 -29.84
N VAL A 949 -14.86 10.92 -30.02
CA VAL A 949 -14.39 11.87 -29.01
C VAL A 949 -15.46 12.93 -28.75
N LYS A 950 -16.08 13.47 -29.81
CA LYS A 950 -17.18 14.43 -29.68
C LYS A 950 -18.41 13.82 -29.01
N HIS A 951 -18.75 12.56 -29.35
CA HIS A 951 -19.82 11.80 -28.71
C HIS A 951 -19.57 11.58 -27.21
N LYS A 952 -18.36 11.13 -26.84
CA LYS A 952 -17.98 10.90 -25.44
C LYS A 952 -17.97 12.17 -24.59
N VAL A 953 -17.56 13.31 -25.17
CA VAL A 953 -17.64 14.62 -24.49
C VAL A 953 -19.10 14.98 -24.19
N ALA A 954 -20.01 14.77 -25.15
CA ALA A 954 -21.45 15.02 -24.95
C ALA A 954 -22.08 14.09 -23.89
N GLU A 955 -21.68 12.82 -23.86
CA GLU A 955 -22.19 11.81 -22.92
C GLU A 955 -21.78 12.11 -21.46
N ILE A 956 -20.51 12.47 -21.22
CA ILE A 956 -19.99 12.81 -19.88
C ILE A 956 -20.71 14.04 -19.29
N CYS A 957 -21.01 15.03 -20.13
CA CYS A 957 -21.75 16.23 -19.75
C CYS A 957 -23.22 15.93 -19.39
N LYS A 958 -23.86 14.92 -20.02
CA LYS A 958 -25.29 14.60 -19.87
C LYS A 958 -25.65 13.96 -18.51
N ASN A 959 -24.82 13.05 -17.98
CA ASN A 959 -25.11 12.31 -16.73
C ASN A 959 -24.72 13.06 -15.45
N SER A 960 -23.76 13.99 -15.54
CA SER A 960 -23.18 14.68 -14.39
C SER A 960 -24.12 15.74 -13.77
N ARG A 961 -24.94 16.41 -14.61
CA ARG A 961 -25.83 17.51 -14.16
C ARG A 961 -27.02 17.03 -13.32
N GLY A 962 -27.70 15.95 -13.74
CA GLY A 962 -28.85 15.39 -13.01
C GLY A 962 -28.48 14.77 -11.66
N SER A 963 -27.29 14.17 -11.58
CA SER A 963 -26.73 13.59 -10.35
C SER A 963 -26.35 14.65 -9.33
N MET A 964 -25.79 15.77 -9.79
CA MET A 964 -25.40 16.88 -8.92
C MET A 964 -26.61 17.59 -8.29
N LEU A 965 -27.69 17.83 -9.06
CA LEU A 965 -28.92 18.42 -8.54
C LEU A 965 -29.53 17.60 -7.40
N MET A 966 -29.52 16.26 -7.53
CA MET A 966 -29.97 15.37 -6.46
C MET A 966 -29.05 15.46 -5.25
N PHE A 967 -27.73 15.41 -5.45
CA PHE A 967 -26.75 15.46 -4.37
C PHE A 967 -26.90 16.72 -3.51
N ILE A 968 -27.02 17.90 -4.13
CA ILE A 968 -27.19 19.17 -3.39
C ILE A 968 -28.47 19.12 -2.55
N ALA A 969 -29.58 18.68 -3.14
CA ALA A 969 -30.87 18.59 -2.45
C ALA A 969 -30.83 17.59 -1.28
N ALA A 970 -30.25 16.40 -1.50
CA ALA A 970 -30.14 15.34 -0.50
C ALA A 970 -29.18 15.73 0.64
N PHE A 971 -28.01 16.28 0.32
CA PHE A 971 -27.00 16.64 1.30
C PHE A 971 -27.47 17.77 2.23
N LEU A 972 -28.00 18.84 1.65
CA LEU A 972 -28.50 19.99 2.42
C LEU A 972 -29.67 19.59 3.32
N THR A 973 -30.61 18.80 2.79
CA THR A 973 -31.73 18.30 3.59
C THR A 973 -31.26 17.36 4.72
N PHE A 974 -30.20 16.57 4.54
CA PHE A 974 -29.69 15.68 5.58
C PHE A 974 -28.96 16.45 6.69
N MET A 975 -28.21 17.49 6.32
CA MET A 975 -27.55 18.40 7.27
C MET A 975 -28.54 19.15 8.16
N ALA A 976 -29.76 19.42 7.68
CA ALA A 976 -30.81 20.07 8.47
C ALA A 976 -31.24 19.25 9.71
N ILE A 977 -30.95 17.94 9.78
CA ILE A 977 -31.14 17.13 11.00
C ILE A 977 -30.27 17.66 12.16
N GLY A 978 -29.13 18.30 11.88
CA GLY A 978 -28.23 18.86 12.89
C GLY A 978 -28.87 19.91 13.81
N GLY A 979 -29.98 20.56 13.39
CA GLY A 979 -30.75 21.47 14.23
C GLY A 979 -31.64 20.79 15.29
N PHE A 980 -31.75 19.46 15.26
CA PHE A 980 -32.65 18.70 16.12
C PHE A 980 -32.37 18.81 17.63
N PRO A 981 -31.11 18.76 18.13
CA PRO A 981 -30.83 18.89 19.55
C PRO A 981 -31.31 20.22 20.14
N SER A 982 -31.12 21.33 19.42
CA SER A 982 -31.61 22.66 19.82
C SER A 982 -33.13 22.65 19.99
N PHE A 983 -33.85 22.02 19.07
CA PHE A 983 -35.31 21.96 19.14
C PHE A 983 -35.81 21.10 20.34
N VAL A 984 -35.10 20.03 20.69
CA VAL A 984 -35.42 19.21 21.87
C VAL A 984 -35.27 20.03 23.16
N GLU A 985 -34.33 20.96 23.22
CA GLU A 985 -34.18 21.89 24.34
C GLU A 985 -35.32 22.90 24.40
N ASP A 986 -35.68 23.51 23.27
CA ASP A 986 -36.82 24.44 23.18
C ASP A 986 -38.14 23.77 23.59
N MET A 987 -38.33 22.50 23.25
CA MET A 987 -39.49 21.71 23.66
C MET A 987 -39.56 21.50 25.18
N LYS A 988 -38.42 21.35 25.87
CA LYS A 988 -38.37 21.24 27.34
C LYS A 988 -38.72 22.57 27.99
N ILE A 989 -38.22 23.68 27.46
CA ILE A 989 -38.55 25.04 27.92
C ILE A 989 -40.03 25.31 27.72
N PHE A 990 -40.56 25.04 26.52
CA PHE A 990 -41.98 25.14 26.20
C PHE A 990 -42.85 24.37 27.20
N GLN A 991 -42.50 23.12 27.52
CA GLN A 991 -43.25 22.33 28.49
C GLN A 991 -43.29 22.97 29.88
N ARG A 992 -42.18 23.58 30.33
CA ARG A 992 -42.10 24.29 31.61
C ARG A 992 -42.93 25.57 31.60
N GLU A 993 -42.78 26.41 30.59
CA GLU A 993 -43.48 27.70 30.48
C GLU A 993 -44.99 27.53 30.25
N ARG A 994 -45.36 26.47 29.53
CA ARG A 994 -46.76 26.07 29.32
C ARG A 994 -47.42 25.59 30.61
N LEU A 995 -46.71 24.83 31.45
CA LEU A 995 -47.21 24.42 32.78
C LEU A 995 -47.46 25.63 33.70
N ASN A 996 -46.72 26.72 33.48
CA ASN A 996 -46.89 27.98 34.20
C ASN A 996 -47.90 28.93 33.54
N GLY A 997 -48.53 28.53 32.42
CA GLY A 997 -49.58 29.30 31.76
C GLY A 997 -49.10 30.49 30.92
N HIS A 998 -47.81 30.56 30.56
CA HIS A 998 -47.26 31.73 29.87
C HIS A 998 -47.79 31.92 28.44
N TYR A 999 -47.93 30.85 27.65
CA TYR A 999 -48.46 30.89 26.28
C TYR A 999 -49.01 29.53 25.82
N GLY A 1000 -49.69 29.50 24.66
CA GLY A 1000 -50.35 28.32 24.11
C GLY A 1000 -49.51 27.55 23.08
N VAL A 1001 -49.90 26.30 22.81
CA VAL A 1001 -49.26 25.44 21.79
C VAL A 1001 -49.23 26.13 20.42
N THR A 1002 -50.34 26.75 20.01
CA THR A 1002 -50.41 27.45 18.72
C THR A 1002 -49.43 28.63 18.64
N SER A 1003 -49.27 29.38 19.72
CA SER A 1003 -48.31 30.50 19.80
C SER A 1003 -46.87 29.99 19.68
N PHE A 1004 -46.55 28.84 20.30
CA PHE A 1004 -45.24 28.20 20.17
C PHE A 1004 -44.94 27.73 18.74
N VAL A 1005 -45.88 27.02 18.10
CA VAL A 1005 -45.67 26.52 16.72
C VAL A 1005 -45.50 27.68 15.73
N ILE A 1006 -46.31 28.73 15.84
CA ILE A 1006 -46.21 29.91 14.97
C ILE A 1006 -44.89 30.66 15.24
N GLY A 1007 -44.56 30.89 16.51
CA GLY A 1007 -43.32 31.57 16.91
C GLY A 1007 -42.09 30.83 16.39
N ASN A 1008 -42.03 29.51 16.58
CA ASN A 1008 -40.92 28.68 16.12
C ASN A 1008 -40.81 28.60 14.58
N THR A 1009 -41.95 28.65 13.88
CA THR A 1009 -41.95 28.65 12.41
C THR A 1009 -41.49 29.99 11.86
N LEU A 1010 -41.81 31.10 12.50
CA LEU A 1010 -41.38 32.43 12.05
C LEU A 1010 -39.92 32.71 12.41
N SER A 1011 -39.44 32.22 13.55
CA SER A 1011 -38.05 32.42 13.99
C SER A 1011 -37.04 31.63 13.15
N SER A 1012 -37.42 30.47 12.62
CA SER A 1012 -36.55 29.60 11.80
C SER A 1012 -36.39 30.06 10.34
N ILE A 1013 -37.39 30.76 9.78
CA ILE A 1013 -37.38 31.20 8.37
C ILE A 1013 -36.12 31.98 7.97
N PRO A 1014 -35.65 33.01 8.70
CA PRO A 1014 -34.45 33.76 8.31
C PRO A 1014 -33.19 32.89 8.25
N TYR A 1015 -33.06 31.94 9.18
CA TYR A 1015 -31.91 31.04 9.27
C TYR A 1015 -31.94 29.99 8.15
N LEU A 1016 -33.11 29.38 7.90
CA LEU A 1016 -33.29 28.43 6.80
C LEU A 1016 -33.16 29.09 5.43
N ALA A 1017 -33.57 30.35 5.28
CA ALA A 1017 -33.34 31.14 4.07
C ALA A 1017 -31.84 31.36 3.85
N LEU A 1018 -31.08 31.74 4.89
CA LEU A 1018 -29.63 31.92 4.79
C LEU A 1018 -28.92 30.63 4.35
N ILE A 1019 -29.29 29.49 4.95
CA ILE A 1019 -28.66 28.18 4.70
C ILE A 1019 -29.11 27.55 3.38
N SER A 1020 -30.24 27.96 2.81
CA SER A 1020 -30.64 27.55 1.46
C SER A 1020 -30.05 28.47 0.38
N ILE A 1021 -30.03 29.79 0.62
CA ILE A 1021 -29.56 30.78 -0.35
C ILE A 1021 -28.05 30.76 -0.50
N ILE A 1022 -27.27 30.81 0.59
CA ILE A 1022 -25.80 30.96 0.48
C ILE A 1022 -25.16 29.71 -0.14
N PRO A 1023 -25.33 28.49 0.43
CA PRO A 1023 -24.78 27.27 -0.17
C PRO A 1023 -25.45 26.93 -1.51
N GLY A 1024 -26.74 27.23 -1.67
CA GLY A 1024 -27.47 27.01 -2.92
C GLY A 1024 -26.96 27.90 -4.05
N ALA A 1025 -26.72 29.19 -3.80
CA ALA A 1025 -26.12 30.10 -4.77
C ALA A 1025 -24.71 29.67 -5.14
N MET A 1026 -23.89 29.33 -4.15
CA MET A 1026 -22.55 28.79 -4.41
C MET A 1026 -22.65 27.58 -5.34
N ALA A 1027 -23.43 26.56 -4.97
CA ALA A 1027 -23.55 25.34 -5.77
C ALA A 1027 -24.15 25.57 -7.17
N TYR A 1028 -25.12 26.48 -7.29
CA TYR A 1028 -25.79 26.79 -8.56
C TYR A 1028 -24.85 27.42 -9.58
N TYR A 1029 -24.09 28.43 -9.17
CA TYR A 1029 -23.16 29.12 -10.05
C TYR A 1029 -21.89 28.30 -10.32
N LEU A 1030 -21.38 27.57 -9.32
CA LEU A 1030 -20.20 26.71 -9.49
C LEU A 1030 -20.39 25.63 -10.56
N VAL A 1031 -21.60 25.08 -10.66
CA VAL A 1031 -21.87 23.96 -11.59
C VAL A 1031 -22.50 24.44 -12.91
N HIS A 1032 -22.59 25.74 -13.12
CA HIS A 1032 -23.02 26.34 -14.39
C HIS A 1032 -24.39 25.83 -14.84
N LEU A 1033 -25.34 25.78 -13.91
CA LEU A 1033 -26.74 25.58 -14.24
C LEU A 1033 -27.28 26.77 -15.07
N GLN A 1034 -28.46 26.63 -15.66
CA GLN A 1034 -29.02 27.67 -16.55
C GLN A 1034 -28.93 29.10 -15.95
N LYS A 1035 -28.22 30.01 -16.63
CA LYS A 1035 -27.84 31.34 -16.10
C LYS A 1035 -28.99 32.34 -15.93
N SER A 1036 -30.24 31.98 -16.25
CA SER A 1036 -31.38 32.90 -16.07
C SER A 1036 -31.69 33.10 -14.59
N PHE A 1037 -31.97 34.34 -14.22
CA PHE A 1037 -32.35 34.72 -12.86
C PHE A 1037 -33.63 33.99 -12.38
N ASP A 1038 -34.57 33.75 -13.29
CA ASP A 1038 -35.81 33.01 -12.99
C ASP A 1038 -35.55 31.54 -12.61
N HIS A 1039 -34.54 30.91 -13.23
CA HIS A 1039 -34.15 29.53 -12.92
C HIS A 1039 -33.44 29.45 -11.56
N PHE A 1040 -32.61 30.43 -11.22
CA PHE A 1040 -31.96 30.53 -9.92
C PHE A 1040 -32.95 30.75 -8.76
N ILE A 1041 -33.94 31.64 -8.94
CA ILE A 1041 -34.99 31.86 -7.94
C ILE A 1041 -35.77 30.57 -7.70
N TYR A 1042 -36.21 29.90 -8.76
CA TYR A 1042 -36.96 28.65 -8.63
C TYR A 1042 -36.14 27.59 -7.89
N PHE A 1043 -34.86 27.41 -8.26
CA PHE A 1043 -33.95 26.48 -7.61
C PHE A 1043 -33.84 26.75 -6.09
N THR A 1044 -33.63 28.01 -5.72
CA THR A 1044 -33.50 28.44 -4.34
C THR A 1044 -34.81 28.27 -3.55
N LEU A 1045 -35.96 28.55 -4.16
CA LEU A 1045 -37.28 28.34 -3.56
C LEU A 1045 -37.55 26.85 -3.28
N VAL A 1046 -37.17 25.95 -4.19
CA VAL A 1046 -37.31 24.50 -3.99
C VAL A 1046 -36.41 24.03 -2.85
N LEU A 1047 -35.14 24.47 -2.80
CA LEU A 1047 -34.23 24.14 -1.70
C LEU A 1047 -34.77 24.64 -0.35
N PHE A 1048 -35.18 25.90 -0.27
CA PHE A 1048 -35.76 26.48 0.95
C PHE A 1048 -36.99 25.70 1.42
N THR A 1049 -37.88 25.32 0.49
CA THR A 1049 -39.08 24.54 0.82
C THR A 1049 -38.73 23.13 1.32
N CYS A 1050 -37.70 22.49 0.75
CA CYS A 1050 -37.21 21.20 1.23
C CYS A 1050 -36.63 21.28 2.65
N MET A 1051 -35.90 22.35 2.98
CA MET A 1051 -35.39 22.58 4.34
C MET A 1051 -36.53 22.77 5.35
N MET A 1052 -37.54 23.55 4.98
CA MET A 1052 -38.74 23.75 5.80
C MET A 1052 -39.50 22.43 6.05
N LEU A 1053 -39.52 21.52 5.06
CA LEU A 1053 -40.12 20.19 5.19
C LEU A 1053 -39.36 19.30 6.17
N VAL A 1054 -38.03 19.26 6.07
CA VAL A 1054 -37.21 18.47 6.99
C VAL A 1054 -37.34 18.99 8.42
N GLU A 1055 -37.28 20.30 8.62
CA GLU A 1055 -37.49 20.87 9.95
C GLU A 1055 -38.88 20.49 10.50
N SER A 1056 -39.92 20.57 9.65
CA SER A 1056 -41.29 20.15 9.99
C SER A 1056 -41.36 18.69 10.41
N LEU A 1057 -40.69 17.80 9.66
CA LEU A 1057 -40.61 16.37 9.96
C LEU A 1057 -39.85 16.11 11.28
N MET A 1058 -38.73 16.78 11.49
CA MET A 1058 -37.90 16.60 12.68
C MET A 1058 -38.61 17.07 13.96
N MET A 1059 -39.42 18.13 13.91
CA MET A 1059 -40.24 18.52 15.06
C MET A 1059 -41.32 17.50 15.41
N ILE A 1060 -41.91 16.83 14.40
CA ILE A 1060 -42.84 15.72 14.62
C ILE A 1060 -42.12 14.59 15.37
N VAL A 1061 -40.92 14.20 14.90
CA VAL A 1061 -40.11 13.15 15.55
C VAL A 1061 -39.75 13.54 16.99
N ALA A 1062 -39.31 14.78 17.23
CA ALA A 1062 -38.97 15.29 18.57
C ALA A 1062 -40.14 15.22 19.55
N SER A 1063 -41.38 15.34 19.07
CA SER A 1063 -42.58 15.27 19.91
C SER A 1063 -42.94 13.84 20.35
N ILE A 1064 -42.48 12.83 19.61
CA ILE A 1064 -42.80 11.41 19.81
C ILE A 1064 -41.71 10.69 20.60
N VAL A 1065 -40.44 10.93 20.25
CA VAL A 1065 -39.30 10.17 20.77
C VAL A 1065 -38.83 10.73 22.14
N PRO A 1066 -38.45 9.87 23.10
CA PRO A 1066 -38.12 10.30 24.47
C PRO A 1066 -36.76 10.96 24.63
N ASP A 1067 -35.80 10.65 23.76
CA ASP A 1067 -34.42 11.14 23.80
C ASP A 1067 -33.94 11.61 22.43
N PHE A 1068 -32.91 12.45 22.42
CA PHE A 1068 -32.46 13.09 21.19
C PHE A 1068 -31.71 12.12 20.26
N LEU A 1069 -31.02 11.11 20.80
CA LEU A 1069 -30.25 10.15 20.01
C LEU A 1069 -31.18 9.28 19.16
N MET A 1070 -32.23 8.72 19.78
CA MET A 1070 -33.28 7.98 19.08
C MET A 1070 -34.01 8.87 18.06
N GLY A 1071 -34.12 10.17 18.34
CA GLY A 1071 -34.76 11.14 17.44
C GLY A 1071 -33.94 11.38 16.18
N ILE A 1072 -32.62 11.50 16.31
CA ILE A 1072 -31.69 11.61 15.16
C ILE A 1072 -31.73 10.32 14.33
N ILE A 1073 -31.65 9.14 14.97
CA ILE A 1073 -31.70 7.83 14.28
C ILE A 1073 -33.02 7.67 13.52
N THR A 1074 -34.14 8.00 14.16
CA THR A 1074 -35.48 7.87 13.55
C THR A 1074 -35.67 8.87 12.41
N GLY A 1075 -35.26 10.13 12.60
CA GLY A 1075 -35.33 11.17 11.58
C GLY A 1075 -34.48 10.84 10.34
N ALA A 1076 -33.22 10.45 10.54
CA ALA A 1076 -32.32 10.02 9.47
C ALA A 1076 -32.84 8.78 8.74
N GLY A 1077 -33.42 7.81 9.47
CA GLY A 1077 -34.03 6.61 8.89
C GLY A 1077 -35.23 6.92 7.99
N ILE A 1078 -36.16 7.77 8.44
CA ILE A 1078 -37.32 8.21 7.64
C ILE A 1078 -36.85 8.94 6.38
N GLN A 1079 -35.90 9.86 6.54
CA GLN A 1079 -35.36 10.64 5.42
C GLN A 1079 -34.62 9.77 4.40
N GLY A 1080 -33.81 8.80 4.85
CA GLY A 1080 -33.14 7.84 3.98
C GLY A 1080 -34.13 7.01 3.14
N VAL A 1081 -35.22 6.51 3.75
CA VAL A 1081 -36.26 5.77 3.02
C VAL A 1081 -37.01 6.65 2.02
N MET A 1082 -37.30 7.91 2.38
CA MET A 1082 -37.92 8.87 1.46
C MET A 1082 -36.99 9.22 0.28
N MET A 1083 -35.68 9.30 0.51
CA MET A 1083 -34.69 9.62 -0.51
C MET A 1083 -34.51 8.48 -1.52
N LEU A 1084 -34.51 7.22 -1.07
CA LEU A 1084 -34.50 6.04 -1.94
C LEU A 1084 -35.70 6.01 -2.90
N ASN A 1085 -36.85 6.52 -2.44
CA ASN A 1085 -38.07 6.68 -3.23
C ASN A 1085 -38.13 7.99 -4.03
N GLY A 1086 -37.06 8.79 -4.07
CA GLY A 1086 -37.03 10.10 -4.72
C GLY A 1086 -36.92 10.08 -6.25
N GLY A 1087 -36.81 8.90 -6.87
CA GLY A 1087 -36.76 8.74 -8.34
C GLY A 1087 -35.37 8.89 -8.98
N PHE A 1088 -34.29 8.87 -8.18
CA PHE A 1088 -32.89 8.92 -8.67
C PHE A 1088 -32.18 7.57 -8.58
N PHE A 1089 -32.15 6.94 -7.39
CA PHE A 1089 -31.48 5.64 -7.19
C PHE A 1089 -32.14 4.49 -7.97
N ARG A 1090 -33.46 4.59 -8.16
CA ARG A 1090 -34.26 3.76 -9.06
C ARG A 1090 -35.25 4.68 -9.74
N LEU A 1091 -35.36 4.57 -11.07
CA LEU A 1091 -36.29 5.37 -11.84
C LEU A 1091 -37.75 4.96 -11.54
N PRO A 1092 -38.72 5.87 -11.67
CA PRO A 1092 -40.12 5.64 -11.29
C PRO A 1092 -40.77 4.38 -11.89
N HIS A 1093 -40.41 3.99 -13.12
CA HIS A 1093 -40.96 2.78 -13.75
C HIS A 1093 -40.37 1.48 -13.19
N ASP A 1094 -39.17 1.54 -12.61
CA ASP A 1094 -38.44 0.39 -12.07
C ASP A 1094 -38.74 0.11 -10.58
N LEU A 1095 -39.59 0.93 -9.95
CA LEU A 1095 -39.97 0.76 -8.55
C LEU A 1095 -41.01 -0.36 -8.35
N PRO A 1096 -40.80 -1.27 -7.37
CA PRO A 1096 -41.79 -2.30 -7.02
C PRO A 1096 -43.15 -1.72 -6.60
N LYS A 1097 -44.23 -2.29 -7.13
CA LYS A 1097 -45.57 -1.69 -7.09
C LYS A 1097 -46.23 -1.53 -5.71
N PRO A 1098 -46.27 -2.54 -4.81
CA PRO A 1098 -47.22 -2.52 -3.68
C PRO A 1098 -46.84 -1.65 -2.48
N VAL A 1099 -45.57 -1.20 -2.37
CA VAL A 1099 -45.10 -0.39 -1.23
C VAL A 1099 -44.26 0.79 -1.71
N TRP A 1100 -43.28 0.52 -2.57
CA TRP A 1100 -42.29 1.50 -3.02
C TRP A 1100 -42.89 2.49 -4.03
N ARG A 1101 -43.61 2.01 -5.05
CA ARG A 1101 -44.31 2.87 -6.01
C ARG A 1101 -45.60 3.47 -5.44
N TYR A 1102 -46.34 2.72 -4.63
CA TYR A 1102 -47.54 3.19 -3.95
C TYR A 1102 -47.54 2.67 -2.50
N PRO A 1103 -47.60 3.53 -1.46
CA PRO A 1103 -47.70 4.99 -1.48
C PRO A 1103 -46.36 5.74 -1.40
N MET A 1104 -45.23 5.07 -1.14
CA MET A 1104 -43.99 5.73 -0.68
C MET A 1104 -43.42 6.75 -1.67
N PHE A 1105 -43.41 6.44 -2.97
CA PHE A 1105 -42.99 7.37 -4.03
C PHE A 1105 -43.85 8.66 -4.09
N TYR A 1106 -45.12 8.63 -3.69
CA TYR A 1106 -45.99 9.82 -3.69
C TYR A 1106 -45.92 10.62 -2.39
N VAL A 1107 -45.51 9.96 -1.30
CA VAL A 1107 -45.30 10.58 0.03
C VAL A 1107 -43.93 11.24 0.12
N ALA A 1108 -42.93 10.73 -0.59
CA ALA A 1108 -41.58 11.27 -0.59
C ALA A 1108 -41.53 12.65 -1.26
N PHE A 1109 -41.23 13.70 -0.48
CA PHE A 1109 -41.09 15.06 -1.02
C PHE A 1109 -39.92 15.19 -2.01
N HIS A 1110 -38.86 14.38 -1.85
CA HIS A 1110 -37.71 14.32 -2.76
C HIS A 1110 -38.11 14.08 -4.22
N ARG A 1111 -39.21 13.36 -4.47
CA ARG A 1111 -39.75 13.19 -5.82
C ARG A 1111 -40.09 14.54 -6.46
N TYR A 1112 -40.89 15.36 -5.80
CA TYR A 1112 -41.36 16.64 -6.34
C TYR A 1112 -40.21 17.64 -6.43
N ALA A 1113 -39.27 17.58 -5.48
CA ALA A 1113 -38.05 18.37 -5.54
C ALA A 1113 -37.18 18.01 -6.75
N ASN A 1114 -36.88 16.72 -6.96
CA ASN A 1114 -36.09 16.25 -8.10
C ASN A 1114 -36.77 16.55 -9.44
N GLN A 1115 -38.08 16.30 -9.56
CA GLN A 1115 -38.84 16.65 -10.77
C GLN A 1115 -38.83 18.16 -11.03
N GLY A 1116 -38.96 18.98 -9.99
CA GLY A 1116 -38.85 20.44 -10.07
C GLY A 1116 -37.48 20.88 -10.57
N PHE A 1117 -36.40 20.35 -10.00
CA PHE A 1117 -35.02 20.65 -10.41
C PHE A 1117 -34.74 20.24 -11.86
N TYR A 1118 -35.16 19.03 -12.25
CA TYR A 1118 -34.94 18.54 -13.62
C TYR A 1118 -35.73 19.36 -14.64
N LYS A 1119 -37.01 19.67 -14.38
CA LYS A 1119 -37.78 20.57 -15.25
C LYS A 1119 -37.19 21.99 -15.30
N ASN A 1120 -36.61 22.46 -14.20
CA ASN A 1120 -36.02 23.80 -14.15
C ASN A 1120 -34.73 23.93 -14.95
N GLU A 1121 -33.95 22.85 -15.06
CA GLU A 1121 -32.64 22.84 -15.72
C GLU A 1121 -32.70 22.39 -17.17
N PHE A 1122 -33.44 21.32 -17.48
CA PHE A 1122 -33.39 20.71 -18.81
C PHE A 1122 -34.36 21.34 -19.82
N ILE A 1123 -35.48 21.94 -19.38
CA ILE A 1123 -36.44 22.57 -20.29
C ILE A 1123 -35.78 23.75 -21.01
N GLY A 1124 -35.89 23.78 -22.34
CA GLY A 1124 -35.29 24.81 -23.18
C GLY A 1124 -33.79 24.63 -23.49
N LEU A 1125 -33.15 23.54 -23.06
CA LEU A 1125 -31.81 23.16 -23.52
C LEU A 1125 -31.91 22.18 -24.70
N THR A 1126 -30.93 22.25 -25.59
CA THR A 1126 -30.71 21.23 -26.63
C THR A 1126 -29.34 20.63 -26.42
N PHE A 1127 -29.26 19.31 -26.55
CA PHE A 1127 -28.03 18.55 -26.37
C PHE A 1127 -27.70 17.78 -27.66
N PRO A 1128 -26.43 17.44 -27.91
CA PRO A 1128 -26.08 16.58 -29.03
C PRO A 1128 -26.67 15.18 -28.83
N ASN A 1129 -27.28 14.59 -29.86
CA ASN A 1129 -27.81 13.22 -29.78
C ASN A 1129 -26.68 12.18 -29.81
N SER A 1130 -26.90 11.02 -29.18
CA SER A 1130 -25.92 9.92 -29.08
C SER A 1130 -25.58 9.28 -30.43
N ASP A 1131 -26.43 9.45 -31.43
CA ASP A 1131 -26.27 8.75 -32.71
C ASP A 1131 -25.49 9.59 -33.73
N GLY A 1132 -24.92 10.73 -33.30
CA GLY A 1132 -24.20 11.67 -34.16
C GLY A 1132 -25.07 12.42 -35.19
N THR A 1133 -26.32 12.02 -35.37
CA THR A 1133 -27.32 12.68 -36.21
C THR A 1133 -28.39 13.36 -35.35
N GLY A 1134 -28.31 14.70 -35.24
CA GLY A 1134 -29.35 15.55 -34.65
C GLY A 1134 -29.08 16.06 -33.23
N THR A 1135 -29.87 17.06 -32.82
CA THR A 1135 -29.93 17.60 -31.46
C THR A 1135 -31.11 16.98 -30.70
N ILE A 1136 -30.88 16.38 -29.54
CA ILE A 1136 -31.94 15.93 -28.63
C ILE A 1136 -32.38 17.09 -27.75
N THR A 1137 -33.68 17.30 -27.63
CA THR A 1137 -34.24 18.34 -26.77
C THR A 1137 -34.20 17.93 -25.31
N GLY A 1138 -34.06 18.88 -24.39
CA GLY A 1138 -34.08 18.59 -22.95
C GLY A 1138 -35.40 17.98 -22.49
N GLU A 1139 -36.50 18.24 -23.21
CA GLU A 1139 -37.81 17.62 -23.02
C GLU A 1139 -37.80 16.11 -23.31
N GLU A 1140 -37.10 15.69 -24.37
CA GLU A 1140 -36.90 14.27 -24.69
C GLU A 1140 -36.04 13.59 -23.62
N ILE A 1141 -34.98 14.26 -23.14
CA ILE A 1141 -34.15 13.75 -22.02
C ILE A 1141 -34.99 13.57 -20.75
N LEU A 1142 -35.84 14.54 -20.42
CA LEU A 1142 -36.71 14.45 -19.25
C LEU A 1142 -37.69 13.28 -19.34
N ARG A 1143 -38.21 12.99 -20.53
CA ARG A 1143 -39.16 11.89 -20.75
C ARG A 1143 -38.47 10.52 -20.78
N ASP A 1144 -37.39 10.40 -21.53
CA ASP A 1144 -36.82 9.09 -21.87
C ASP A 1144 -35.72 8.66 -20.90
N VAL A 1145 -34.94 9.59 -20.36
CA VAL A 1145 -33.84 9.30 -19.42
C VAL A 1145 -34.30 9.39 -17.98
N TRP A 1146 -34.94 10.49 -17.59
CA TRP A 1146 -35.34 10.73 -16.20
C TRP A 1146 -36.79 10.34 -15.87
N GLN A 1147 -37.56 9.88 -16.87
CA GLN A 1147 -38.95 9.44 -16.71
C GLN A 1147 -39.83 10.46 -15.95
N VAL A 1148 -39.60 11.75 -16.20
CA VAL A 1148 -40.29 12.86 -15.54
C VAL A 1148 -41.63 13.11 -16.22
N ASN A 1149 -42.68 13.34 -15.43
CA ASN A 1149 -43.98 13.68 -15.98
C ASN A 1149 -44.03 15.14 -16.44
N LEU A 1150 -44.14 15.34 -17.75
CA LEU A 1150 -44.23 16.64 -18.42
C LEU A 1150 -45.67 17.17 -18.55
N SER A 1151 -46.69 16.45 -18.06
CA SER A 1151 -48.09 16.85 -18.22
C SER A 1151 -48.48 18.12 -17.45
N TYR A 1152 -47.63 18.57 -16.52
CA TYR A 1152 -47.86 19.74 -15.69
C TYR A 1152 -46.55 20.50 -15.39
N SER A 1153 -46.68 21.80 -15.14
CA SER A 1153 -45.56 22.73 -14.96
C SER A 1153 -44.76 22.52 -13.67
N LYS A 1154 -43.48 22.92 -13.68
CA LYS A 1154 -42.58 22.93 -12.50
C LYS A 1154 -43.15 23.68 -11.29
N TRP A 1155 -44.02 24.68 -11.51
CA TRP A 1155 -44.67 25.43 -10.43
C TRP A 1155 -45.68 24.59 -9.63
N VAL A 1156 -46.26 23.56 -10.25
CA VAL A 1156 -47.17 22.63 -9.55
C VAL A 1156 -46.38 21.78 -8.56
N ASP A 1157 -45.17 21.33 -8.93
CA ASP A 1157 -44.29 20.59 -8.02
C ASP A 1157 -43.94 21.45 -6.77
N LEU A 1158 -43.63 22.73 -6.96
CA LEU A 1158 -43.39 23.66 -5.85
C LEU A 1158 -44.64 23.89 -4.99
N ALA A 1159 -45.82 24.03 -5.60
CA ALA A 1159 -47.07 24.17 -4.85
C ALA A 1159 -47.40 22.95 -3.99
N VAL A 1160 -47.11 21.73 -4.49
CA VAL A 1160 -47.25 20.49 -3.71
C VAL A 1160 -46.28 20.47 -2.52
N LEU A 1161 -45.02 20.86 -2.73
CA LEU A 1161 -44.03 20.96 -1.65
C LEU A 1161 -44.47 21.95 -0.56
N LEU A 1162 -44.95 23.14 -0.94
CA LEU A 1162 -45.47 24.13 0.02
C LEU A 1162 -46.71 23.61 0.77
N GLY A 1163 -47.61 22.90 0.07
CA GLY A 1163 -48.76 22.22 0.70
C GLY A 1163 -48.33 21.18 1.73
N MET A 1164 -47.26 20.43 1.46
CA MET A 1164 -46.69 19.47 2.41
C MET A 1164 -46.10 20.16 3.65
N VAL A 1165 -45.48 21.34 3.52
CA VAL A 1165 -44.96 22.11 4.68
C VAL A 1165 -46.10 22.45 5.63
N VAL A 1166 -47.20 22.99 5.09
CA VAL A 1166 -48.38 23.34 5.89
C VAL A 1166 -48.96 22.09 6.55
N LEU A 1167 -49.08 20.99 5.82
CA LEU A 1167 -49.59 19.73 6.35
C LEU A 1167 -48.74 19.21 7.52
N TYR A 1168 -47.41 19.20 7.40
CA TYR A 1168 -46.53 18.71 8.46
C TYR A 1168 -46.57 19.63 9.70
N ARG A 1169 -46.67 20.95 9.52
CA ARG A 1169 -46.82 21.90 10.65
C ARG A 1169 -48.16 21.71 11.38
N LEU A 1170 -49.25 21.45 10.65
CA LEU A 1170 -50.55 21.14 11.24
C LEU A 1170 -50.53 19.80 11.98
N LEU A 1171 -49.85 18.79 11.42
CA LEU A 1171 -49.69 17.49 12.05
C LEU A 1171 -48.89 17.59 13.35
N PHE A 1172 -47.80 18.36 13.36
CA PHE A 1172 -47.05 18.68 14.57
C PHE A 1172 -47.92 19.37 15.63
N LEU A 1173 -48.67 20.40 15.26
CA LEU A 1173 -49.60 21.10 16.16
C LEU A 1173 -50.62 20.12 16.78
N PHE A 1174 -51.15 19.21 15.97
CA PHE A 1174 -52.12 18.21 16.40
C PHE A 1174 -51.53 17.19 17.38
N ILE A 1175 -50.33 16.67 17.11
CA ILE A 1175 -49.63 15.71 17.99
C ILE A 1175 -49.36 16.34 19.37
N VAL A 1176 -48.87 17.58 19.41
CA VAL A 1176 -48.59 18.26 20.67
C VAL A 1176 -49.88 18.50 21.47
N LYS A 1177 -50.98 18.90 20.82
CA LYS A 1177 -52.30 19.05 21.46
C LYS A 1177 -52.87 17.74 22.00
N ILE A 1178 -52.73 16.63 21.27
CA ILE A 1178 -53.18 15.31 21.75
C ILE A 1178 -52.40 14.88 23.00
N LYS A 1179 -51.07 15.02 22.96
CA LYS A 1179 -50.19 14.66 24.08
C LYS A 1179 -50.56 15.44 25.35
N GLU A 1180 -50.96 16.70 25.21
CA GLU A 1180 -51.47 17.53 26.31
C GLU A 1180 -52.82 17.01 26.85
N SER A 1181 -53.79 16.72 25.97
CA SER A 1181 -55.11 16.21 26.38
C SER A 1181 -55.03 14.88 27.13
N LEU A 1182 -54.17 13.96 26.67
CA LEU A 1182 -53.93 12.67 27.30
C LEU A 1182 -53.29 12.81 28.69
N LYS A 1183 -52.29 13.70 28.83
CA LYS A 1183 -51.60 13.94 30.11
C LYS A 1183 -52.53 14.57 31.16
N THR A 1184 -53.42 15.46 30.75
CA THR A 1184 -54.43 16.07 31.63
C THR A 1184 -55.49 15.06 32.07
N LYS A 1185 -55.95 14.16 31.18
CA LYS A 1185 -56.85 13.06 31.53
C LYS A 1185 -56.22 12.05 32.48
N MET A 1186 -54.93 11.72 32.32
CA MET A 1186 -54.21 10.83 33.24
C MET A 1186 -54.01 11.45 34.63
N ARG A 1187 -53.70 12.75 34.72
CA ARG A 1187 -53.59 13.46 36.01
C ARG A 1187 -54.91 13.57 36.75
N GLY A 1188 -56.03 13.77 36.03
CA GLY A 1188 -57.38 13.74 36.61
C GLY A 1188 -57.77 12.38 37.21
N PHE A 1189 -57.14 11.30 36.76
CA PHE A 1189 -57.38 9.94 37.26
C PHE A 1189 -56.52 9.56 38.48
N MET A 1190 -55.43 10.30 38.75
CA MET A 1190 -54.42 9.96 39.77
C MET A 1190 -54.40 10.91 41.00
N ALA A 1191 -55.23 11.94 41.05
CA ALA A 1191 -55.24 12.88 42.18
C ALA A 1191 -56.09 12.35 43.36
N VAL A 1192 -55.42 11.73 44.35
CA VAL A 1192 -55.90 11.50 45.72
C VAL A 1192 -55.31 12.61 46.63
N PRO A 1193 -56.06 13.19 47.60
CA PRO A 1193 -55.64 14.42 48.31
C PRO A 1193 -54.58 14.17 49.40
N PRO A 1194 -53.81 15.21 49.80
CA PRO A 1194 -52.56 15.04 50.56
C PRO A 1194 -52.74 15.09 52.09
N LYS A 1195 -51.94 14.30 52.82
CA LYS A 1195 -51.62 14.52 54.25
C LYS A 1195 -50.09 14.65 54.44
N GLN A 1196 -49.73 15.80 55.02
CA GLN A 1196 -48.62 16.12 55.93
C GLN A 1196 -47.28 15.37 55.82
N ALA A 1197 -46.22 16.13 55.56
CA ALA A 1197 -45.01 16.11 56.40
C ALA A 1197 -44.16 17.37 56.11
N GLN A 1198 -44.19 18.33 57.04
CA GLN A 1198 -43.09 19.27 57.26
C GLN A 1198 -42.00 18.54 58.06
N SER A 1199 -40.72 18.70 57.71
CA SER A 1199 -39.72 19.29 58.60
C SER A 1199 -38.27 19.06 58.12
N VAL A 1200 -37.45 20.08 58.44
CA VAL A 1200 -36.00 20.11 58.65
C VAL A 1200 -35.08 20.28 57.42
N MET A 1201 -34.54 21.50 57.30
CA MET A 1201 -33.22 21.78 56.71
C MET A 1201 -32.55 22.86 57.56
N GLU A 1202 -31.53 22.49 58.32
CA GLU A 1202 -30.49 23.39 58.84
C GLU A 1202 -29.14 22.68 58.72
N LEU A 1203 -28.15 23.40 58.20
CA LEU A 1203 -26.72 23.07 58.14
C LEU A 1203 -25.98 24.14 58.94
N PRO A 1204 -24.91 23.80 59.69
CA PRO A 1204 -23.88 24.75 60.05
C PRO A 1204 -22.58 24.52 59.27
N GLU A 1205 -21.86 25.63 59.06
CA GLU A 1205 -20.58 25.78 58.35
C GLU A 1205 -19.36 25.17 59.09
N GLN A 1206 -18.24 25.14 58.35
CA GLN A 1206 -16.82 25.03 58.73
C GLN A 1206 -16.21 23.62 58.85
N ASN A 1207 -15.38 23.22 57.89
CA ASN A 1207 -13.94 23.54 57.77
C ASN A 1207 -13.38 23.11 56.41
#